data_AF-A0A674AG53-F1
#
_entry.id   AF-A0A674AG53-F1
#
_cell.length_a   1.000
_cell.length_b   1.000
_cell.length_c   1.000
_cell.angle_alpha   90.00
_cell.angle_beta   90.00
_cell.angle_gamma   90.00
#
_symmetry.space_group_name_H-M   'P 1'
#
loop_
_entity.id
_entity.type
_entity.pdbx_description
1 polymer ?
#
loop_
_entity_poly.entity_id
_entity_poly.type
_entity_poly.pdbx_seq_one_letter_code
_entity_poly.pdbx_strand_id
1 'polypeptide(L)'
;MKGDKHTFIELLYHFSMETKQSRISNYDKYNVLFIFDGLDECRLPLDFQKNKICCDVTESTSVDVLLTNLIKGNLLPSALLWITTRPAAANRIPSECVDQVTEVRGFNDPQKEEYFRKRFSDEDLASRIISHIKTSRSLHIMCHIPVFCWISATVLEHMLKHKREEMPKTLTEMYTHLVVFHTKQKNEKYLGKEETGPHWNKKSILSLGKLAFQQLVNGNLIFYEEDLKEAGIDVNEASVYSGLCTQLFKEECGLYQDKVYCFVHLSIQEFLAAVYVFLSFINNNENLMDELQSKSRNFSMRIRQSRKVTFYKSAVDEALQSETGNLDLFLRFLLGLSLESNQKHLRGLLTKTRSSSQSHEETVMYIKEKIRENPSPERSINLFHCLNELNDHSLVEEIQSYLRSGSLSEPNLSPAQWSALVFVLLTSEKELDVFDLKKYSRSEEGLLRLLPVVKASRAALLSGCGVTEEGCASLVSALRSNPSHLRELDLSNNDLKDSGVKLLSAGLEDPHCRLETLRLSGCLVTEEGCASLVSALRSNPSHLRELDLSYNHPGDSGVRLLSAGLEDPHCRLEKLNVEHGGENTMKPGLRKYVCDLTLDPNTVNRLLSLSEENRKVTWRREEQLYPDHPERFEDWRQVLCREGLTGCCYWEVEWSGGGAYIGVTYKGISRRGRVEDCCIGYTDKSWSLFCSDNSYSACHNNISTTIDVPSSSSHRVGVYLDWPAGTLSFYKASSDTLTHLYTFTSTFTEPLYPGFWVHYVDSSVSLK
;
A
#
# COMPACT_ATOMS: atom_id res chain seq x y z
N MET A 1 -25.39 -27.99 -31.55
CA MET A 1 -25.90 -26.68 -31.08
C MET A 1 -25.30 -25.50 -31.83
N LYS A 2 -23.96 -25.39 -32.00
CA LYS A 2 -23.38 -24.25 -32.71
C LYS A 2 -23.63 -24.39 -34.23
N GLY A 3 -24.54 -23.57 -34.76
CA GLY A 3 -24.92 -23.57 -36.19
C GLY A 3 -26.28 -24.21 -36.49
N ASP A 4 -26.89 -24.88 -35.50
CA ASP A 4 -28.20 -25.51 -35.62
C ASP A 4 -29.32 -24.52 -35.26
N LYS A 5 -30.48 -24.66 -35.91
CA LYS A 5 -31.67 -23.88 -35.57
C LYS A 5 -32.54 -24.67 -34.61
N HIS A 6 -32.99 -24.02 -33.55
CA HIS A 6 -33.84 -24.59 -32.52
C HIS A 6 -35.02 -23.66 -32.27
N THR A 7 -36.16 -24.22 -31.88
CA THR A 7 -37.24 -23.43 -31.28
C THR A 7 -36.93 -23.22 -29.79
N PHE A 8 -37.48 -22.17 -29.18
CA PHE A 8 -37.28 -21.94 -27.75
C PHE A 8 -37.87 -23.09 -26.91
N ILE A 9 -39.02 -23.63 -27.33
CA ILE A 9 -39.66 -24.79 -26.69
C ILE A 9 -38.78 -26.04 -26.77
N GLU A 10 -38.13 -26.29 -27.91
CA GLU A 10 -37.21 -27.42 -28.05
C GLU A 10 -36.03 -27.31 -27.08
N LEU A 11 -35.50 -26.11 -26.86
CA LEU A 11 -34.44 -25.89 -25.86
C LEU A 11 -34.94 -26.14 -24.44
N LEU A 12 -36.14 -25.66 -24.10
CA LEU A 12 -36.73 -25.90 -22.77
C LEU A 12 -36.95 -27.39 -22.52
N TYR A 13 -37.51 -28.11 -23.49
CA TYR A 13 -37.68 -29.57 -23.40
C TYR A 13 -36.35 -30.32 -23.37
N HIS A 14 -35.30 -29.75 -23.96
CA HIS A 14 -33.96 -30.32 -23.91
C HIS A 14 -33.34 -30.22 -22.51
N PHE A 15 -33.47 -29.07 -21.84
CA PHE A 15 -32.90 -28.85 -20.51
C PHE A 15 -33.78 -29.34 -19.35
N SER A 16 -35.09 -29.54 -19.58
CA SER A 16 -36.01 -30.08 -18.58
C SER A 16 -36.98 -31.09 -19.19
N MET A 17 -36.63 -32.38 -19.19
CA MET A 17 -37.50 -33.46 -19.68
C MET A 17 -38.84 -33.54 -18.93
N GLU A 18 -38.88 -33.08 -17.68
CA GLU A 18 -40.08 -33.02 -16.84
C GLU A 18 -41.13 -32.03 -17.42
N THR A 19 -40.69 -30.91 -18.00
CA THR A 19 -41.59 -29.96 -18.68
C THR A 19 -42.26 -30.58 -19.91
N LYS A 20 -41.56 -31.47 -20.64
CA LYS A 20 -42.11 -32.20 -21.79
C LYS A 20 -43.23 -33.17 -21.38
N GLN A 21 -43.15 -33.77 -20.19
CA GLN A 21 -44.19 -34.66 -19.65
C GLN A 21 -45.41 -33.88 -19.11
N SER A 22 -45.19 -32.67 -18.58
CA SER A 22 -46.24 -31.83 -17.98
C SER A 22 -47.15 -31.09 -18.98
N ARG A 23 -46.87 -31.13 -20.29
CA ARG A 23 -47.62 -30.43 -21.37
C ARG A 23 -47.84 -28.93 -21.10
N ILE A 24 -46.87 -28.26 -20.47
CA ILE A 24 -46.90 -26.80 -20.29
C ILE A 24 -46.72 -26.15 -21.67
N SER A 25 -47.81 -25.67 -22.26
CA SER A 25 -47.83 -25.05 -23.59
C SER A 25 -48.02 -23.54 -23.57
N ASN A 26 -48.41 -22.97 -22.42
CA ASN A 26 -48.63 -21.54 -22.25
C ASN A 26 -47.85 -21.03 -21.04
N TYR A 27 -46.64 -20.54 -21.29
CA TYR A 27 -45.71 -20.04 -20.28
C TYR A 27 -46.16 -18.69 -19.68
N ASP A 28 -47.05 -17.94 -20.34
CA ASP A 28 -47.59 -16.66 -19.84
C ASP A 28 -48.51 -16.83 -18.62
N LYS A 29 -48.94 -18.08 -18.32
CA LYS A 29 -49.75 -18.40 -17.14
C LYS A 29 -48.95 -18.68 -15.87
N TYR A 30 -47.62 -18.75 -15.98
CA TYR A 30 -46.73 -19.14 -14.89
C TYR A 30 -45.70 -18.06 -14.63
N ASN A 31 -45.29 -17.92 -13.38
CA ASN A 31 -44.12 -17.12 -13.04
C ASN A 31 -42.87 -17.95 -13.36
N VAL A 32 -42.23 -17.63 -14.48
CA VAL A 32 -41.02 -18.32 -14.95
C VAL A 32 -39.80 -17.47 -14.56
N LEU A 33 -38.77 -18.11 -14.01
CA LEU A 33 -37.46 -17.50 -13.74
C LEU A 33 -36.39 -18.29 -14.50
N PHE A 34 -35.62 -17.59 -15.33
CA PHE A 34 -34.42 -18.11 -15.97
C PHE A 34 -33.18 -17.61 -15.22
N ILE A 35 -32.30 -18.53 -14.82
CA ILE A 35 -31.02 -18.21 -14.22
C ILE A 35 -29.92 -18.53 -15.22
N PHE A 36 -29.21 -17.50 -15.69
CA PHE A 36 -28.04 -17.64 -16.55
C PHE A 36 -26.79 -17.43 -15.72
N ASP A 37 -26.16 -18.53 -15.34
CA ASP A 37 -24.93 -18.51 -14.56
C ASP A 37 -23.71 -18.39 -15.48
N GLY A 38 -22.90 -17.33 -15.34
CA GLY A 38 -21.64 -17.14 -16.07
C GLY A 38 -21.78 -16.62 -17.51
N LEU A 39 -22.38 -15.45 -17.72
CA LEU A 39 -22.50 -14.85 -19.06
C LEU A 39 -21.13 -14.61 -19.73
N ASP A 40 -20.09 -14.32 -18.96
CA ASP A 40 -18.73 -14.15 -19.47
C ASP A 40 -18.16 -15.42 -20.12
N GLU A 41 -18.72 -16.58 -19.81
CA GLU A 41 -18.37 -17.87 -20.42
C GLU A 41 -19.12 -18.11 -21.74
N CYS A 42 -20.10 -17.25 -22.06
CA CYS A 42 -20.93 -17.39 -23.25
C CYS A 42 -20.13 -17.05 -24.51
N ARG A 43 -19.88 -18.09 -25.33
CA ARG A 43 -19.18 -18.03 -26.62
C ARG A 43 -20.06 -17.54 -27.78
N LEU A 44 -21.34 -17.28 -27.53
CA LEU A 44 -22.24 -16.71 -28.52
C LEU A 44 -21.95 -15.21 -28.66
N PRO A 45 -22.08 -14.62 -29.86
CA PRO A 45 -21.77 -13.21 -30.07
C PRO A 45 -22.68 -12.28 -29.25
N LEU A 46 -23.92 -12.68 -28.98
CA LEU A 46 -24.96 -11.90 -28.29
C LEU A 46 -25.16 -10.53 -28.97
N ASP A 47 -25.35 -10.51 -30.28
CA ASP A 47 -25.49 -9.25 -31.03
C ASP A 47 -26.91 -8.68 -30.87
N PHE A 48 -27.09 -7.87 -29.84
CA PHE A 48 -28.37 -7.21 -29.55
C PHE A 48 -28.82 -6.23 -30.66
N GLN A 49 -27.96 -5.81 -31.58
CA GLN A 49 -28.36 -4.86 -32.64
C GLN A 49 -28.73 -5.56 -33.96
N LYS A 50 -27.97 -6.57 -34.36
CA LYS A 50 -28.15 -7.24 -35.66
C LYS A 50 -29.03 -8.49 -35.58
N ASN A 51 -29.24 -9.06 -34.39
CA ASN A 51 -30.09 -10.23 -34.26
C ASN A 51 -31.54 -9.92 -34.64
N LYS A 52 -32.13 -10.82 -35.41
CA LYS A 52 -33.53 -10.72 -35.84
C LYS A 52 -34.44 -10.73 -34.62
N ILE A 53 -35.51 -9.94 -34.67
CA ILE A 53 -36.56 -9.96 -33.65
C ILE A 53 -37.31 -11.29 -33.80
N CYS A 54 -37.38 -12.04 -32.72
CA CYS A 54 -38.14 -13.29 -32.60
C CYS A 54 -39.10 -13.09 -31.42
N CYS A 55 -40.40 -13.25 -31.65
CA CYS A 55 -41.43 -13.14 -30.61
C CYS A 55 -42.21 -14.44 -30.42
N ASP A 56 -42.04 -15.41 -31.33
CA ASP A 56 -42.73 -16.69 -31.30
C ASP A 56 -41.80 -17.79 -30.78
N VAL A 57 -42.20 -18.42 -29.69
CA VAL A 57 -41.47 -19.53 -29.05
C VAL A 57 -41.37 -20.79 -29.92
N THR A 58 -42.18 -20.88 -30.98
CA THR A 58 -42.18 -21.96 -31.97
C THR A 58 -41.34 -21.67 -33.21
N GLU A 59 -40.82 -20.45 -33.35
CA GLU A 59 -39.95 -20.09 -34.48
C GLU A 59 -38.55 -20.68 -34.29
N SER A 60 -38.06 -21.38 -35.32
CA SER A 60 -36.74 -22.02 -35.31
C SER A 60 -35.65 -21.04 -35.74
N THR A 61 -34.75 -20.70 -34.81
CA THR A 61 -33.64 -19.76 -35.03
C THR A 61 -32.39 -20.18 -34.25
N SER A 62 -31.30 -19.42 -34.36
CA SER A 62 -30.08 -19.73 -33.60
C SER A 62 -30.27 -19.46 -32.11
N VAL A 63 -29.56 -20.21 -31.27
CA VAL A 63 -29.56 -20.04 -29.80
C VAL A 63 -29.17 -18.60 -29.41
N ASP A 64 -28.25 -17.99 -30.17
CA ASP A 64 -27.83 -16.60 -30.00
C ASP A 64 -29.00 -15.61 -30.16
N VAL A 65 -29.82 -15.78 -31.21
CA VAL A 65 -31.00 -14.95 -31.46
C VAL A 65 -32.07 -15.19 -30.39
N LEU A 66 -32.27 -16.44 -29.95
CA LEU A 66 -33.22 -16.75 -28.88
C LEU A 66 -32.82 -16.07 -27.56
N LEU A 67 -31.54 -16.15 -27.17
CA LEU A 67 -31.04 -15.53 -25.93
C LEU A 67 -31.16 -14.00 -25.97
N THR A 68 -30.77 -13.34 -27.07
CA THR A 68 -30.89 -11.88 -27.14
C THR A 68 -32.33 -11.41 -27.12
N ASN A 69 -33.26 -12.15 -27.72
CA ASN A 69 -34.69 -11.81 -27.69
C ASN A 69 -35.35 -12.11 -26.33
N LEU A 70 -34.92 -13.15 -25.62
CA LEU A 70 -35.36 -13.40 -24.25
C LEU A 70 -34.89 -12.28 -23.31
N ILE A 71 -33.61 -11.89 -23.39
CA ILE A 71 -33.04 -10.81 -22.56
C ILE A 71 -33.71 -9.46 -22.86
N LYS A 72 -34.06 -9.19 -24.12
CA LYS A 72 -34.82 -7.99 -24.51
C LYS A 72 -36.30 -8.02 -24.08
N GLY A 73 -36.82 -9.16 -23.64
CA GLY A 73 -38.24 -9.35 -23.35
C GLY A 73 -39.13 -9.52 -24.59
N ASN A 74 -38.57 -9.77 -25.77
CA ASN A 74 -39.35 -10.07 -26.98
C ASN A 74 -39.92 -11.51 -26.93
N LEU A 75 -39.16 -12.45 -26.35
CA LEU A 75 -39.60 -13.80 -26.04
C LEU A 75 -39.93 -13.88 -24.56
N LEU A 76 -41.12 -14.39 -24.23
CA LEU A 76 -41.61 -14.54 -22.84
C LEU A 76 -41.45 -13.25 -22.00
N PRO A 77 -42.16 -12.16 -22.34
CA PRO A 77 -42.02 -10.86 -21.66
C PRO A 77 -42.33 -10.91 -20.16
N SER A 78 -43.10 -11.89 -19.70
CA SER A 78 -43.46 -12.08 -18.29
C SER A 78 -42.42 -12.86 -17.49
N ALA A 79 -41.37 -13.39 -18.13
CA ALA A 79 -40.33 -14.18 -17.47
C ALA A 79 -39.32 -13.28 -16.76
N LEU A 80 -38.91 -13.70 -15.56
CA LEU A 80 -37.82 -13.08 -14.83
C LEU A 80 -36.48 -13.68 -15.27
N LEU A 81 -35.44 -12.84 -15.27
CA LEU A 81 -34.09 -13.21 -15.67
C LEU A 81 -33.12 -12.85 -14.55
N TRP A 82 -32.33 -13.81 -14.09
CA TRP A 82 -31.20 -13.58 -13.21
C TRP A 82 -29.93 -14.02 -13.91
N ILE A 83 -29.07 -13.06 -14.23
CA ILE A 83 -27.81 -13.30 -14.93
C ILE A 83 -26.64 -13.04 -13.98
N THR A 84 -25.70 -13.98 -13.88
CA THR A 84 -24.42 -13.77 -13.18
C THR A 84 -23.31 -13.59 -14.23
N THR A 85 -22.36 -12.69 -13.97
CA THR A 85 -21.25 -12.40 -14.89
C THR A 85 -20.12 -11.66 -14.17
N ARG A 86 -18.89 -11.82 -14.67
CA ARG A 86 -17.79 -10.92 -14.28
C ARG A 86 -18.07 -9.46 -14.70
N PRO A 87 -17.61 -8.44 -13.93
CA PRO A 87 -17.86 -7.03 -14.22
C PRO A 87 -17.45 -6.60 -15.64
N ALA A 88 -16.31 -7.10 -16.12
CA ALA A 88 -15.79 -6.79 -17.46
C ALA A 88 -16.74 -7.21 -18.60
N ALA A 89 -17.58 -8.23 -18.38
CA ALA A 89 -18.51 -8.75 -19.37
C ALA A 89 -19.96 -8.24 -19.17
N ALA A 90 -20.24 -7.53 -18.08
CA ALA A 90 -21.58 -6.99 -17.81
C ALA A 90 -22.06 -6.02 -18.91
N ASN A 91 -21.12 -5.26 -19.49
CA ASN A 91 -21.38 -4.31 -20.57
C ASN A 91 -21.82 -4.98 -21.89
N ARG A 92 -21.78 -6.31 -22.00
CA ARG A 92 -22.32 -7.04 -23.16
C ARG A 92 -23.85 -6.98 -23.21
N ILE A 93 -24.52 -6.75 -22.08
CA ILE A 93 -25.96 -6.56 -22.01
C ILE A 93 -26.26 -5.06 -22.09
N PRO A 94 -27.15 -4.61 -22.99
CA PRO A 94 -27.60 -3.22 -23.01
C PRO A 94 -28.22 -2.83 -21.66
N SER A 95 -27.86 -1.66 -21.13
CA SER A 95 -28.40 -1.17 -19.84
C SER A 95 -29.92 -1.04 -19.83
N GLU A 96 -30.53 -0.83 -21.00
CA GLU A 96 -31.97 -0.80 -21.23
C GLU A 96 -32.68 -2.13 -20.89
N CYS A 97 -31.94 -3.25 -20.91
CA CYS A 97 -32.46 -4.59 -20.61
C CYS A 97 -32.21 -5.02 -19.14
N VAL A 98 -31.75 -4.10 -18.28
CA VAL A 98 -31.33 -4.42 -16.90
C VAL A 98 -32.12 -3.59 -15.89
N ASP A 99 -33.01 -4.24 -15.15
CA ASP A 99 -33.80 -3.58 -14.11
C ASP A 99 -33.00 -3.34 -12.82
N GLN A 100 -32.13 -4.28 -12.45
CA GLN A 100 -31.36 -4.23 -11.20
C GLN A 100 -29.97 -4.86 -11.38
N VAL A 101 -28.95 -4.21 -10.80
CA VAL A 101 -27.59 -4.73 -10.71
C VAL A 101 -27.23 -4.95 -9.25
N THR A 102 -26.75 -6.14 -8.92
CA THR A 102 -26.25 -6.49 -7.58
C THR A 102 -24.80 -6.94 -7.68
N GLU A 103 -23.92 -6.29 -6.92
CA GLU A 103 -22.50 -6.64 -6.85
C GLU A 103 -22.24 -7.62 -5.70
N VAL A 104 -21.74 -8.82 -6.02
CA VAL A 104 -21.30 -9.80 -5.01
C VAL A 104 -19.87 -9.46 -4.58
N ARG A 105 -19.73 -8.87 -3.39
CA ARG A 105 -18.43 -8.38 -2.90
C ARG A 105 -17.57 -9.44 -2.23
N GLY A 106 -18.15 -10.51 -1.67
CA GLY A 106 -17.41 -11.55 -0.94
C GLY A 106 -17.55 -11.42 0.58
N PHE A 107 -16.60 -11.97 1.34
CA PHE A 107 -16.64 -12.05 2.81
C PHE A 107 -16.02 -10.82 3.48
N ASN A 108 -16.77 -10.19 4.38
CA ASN A 108 -16.19 -9.25 5.35
C ASN A 108 -15.36 -9.99 6.42
N ASP A 109 -14.60 -9.25 7.24
CA ASP A 109 -13.68 -9.87 8.20
C ASP A 109 -14.36 -10.83 9.20
N PRO A 110 -15.53 -10.49 9.78
CA PRO A 110 -16.29 -11.44 10.58
C PRO A 110 -16.69 -12.72 9.84
N GLN A 111 -17.15 -12.59 8.58
CA GLN A 111 -17.55 -13.73 7.74
C GLN A 111 -16.37 -14.62 7.37
N LYS A 112 -15.17 -14.06 7.19
CA LYS A 112 -13.94 -14.85 6.99
C LYS A 112 -13.70 -15.77 8.18
N GLU A 113 -13.75 -15.24 9.41
CA GLU A 113 -13.58 -16.04 10.62
C GLU A 113 -14.69 -17.09 10.77
N GLU A 114 -15.94 -16.69 10.53
CA GLU A 114 -17.10 -17.59 10.58
C GLU A 114 -16.93 -18.77 9.64
N TYR A 115 -16.45 -18.53 8.41
CA TYR A 115 -16.18 -19.59 7.44
C TYR A 115 -15.17 -20.62 8.00
N PHE A 116 -14.03 -20.18 8.53
CA PHE A 116 -13.01 -21.09 9.05
C PHE A 116 -13.49 -21.85 10.29
N ARG A 117 -14.22 -21.19 11.21
CA ARG A 117 -14.84 -21.88 12.36
C ARG A 117 -15.87 -22.92 11.93
N LYS A 118 -16.70 -22.62 10.92
CA LYS A 118 -17.68 -23.59 10.38
C LYS A 118 -17.02 -24.75 9.64
N ARG A 119 -15.86 -24.53 9.01
CA ARG A 119 -15.18 -25.53 8.17
C ARG A 119 -14.42 -26.58 8.98
N PHE A 120 -14.00 -26.28 10.20
CA PHE A 120 -13.20 -27.17 11.04
C PHE A 120 -13.92 -27.48 12.35
N SER A 121 -14.11 -28.77 12.65
CA SER A 121 -14.67 -29.20 13.94
C SER A 121 -13.72 -29.00 15.12
N ASP A 122 -12.41 -28.85 14.84
CA ASP A 122 -11.37 -28.61 15.84
C ASP A 122 -11.13 -27.10 16.01
N GLU A 123 -11.53 -26.58 17.17
CA GLU A 123 -11.45 -25.15 17.53
C GLU A 123 -10.00 -24.64 17.66
N ASP A 124 -9.05 -25.47 18.08
CA ASP A 124 -7.63 -25.08 18.17
C ASP A 124 -7.05 -24.92 16.76
N LEU A 125 -7.33 -25.89 15.88
CA LEU A 125 -6.92 -25.82 14.48
C LEU A 125 -7.55 -24.61 13.78
N ALA A 126 -8.84 -24.37 13.97
CA ALA A 126 -9.54 -23.21 13.41
C ALA A 126 -8.90 -21.89 13.89
N SER A 127 -8.64 -21.78 15.20
CA SER A 127 -8.02 -20.59 15.81
C SER A 127 -6.61 -20.34 15.27
N ARG A 128 -5.80 -21.40 15.10
CA ARG A 128 -4.46 -21.29 14.52
C ARG A 128 -4.47 -20.87 13.06
N ILE A 129 -5.40 -21.40 12.26
CA ILE A 129 -5.58 -21.00 10.85
C ILE A 129 -6.01 -19.54 10.76
N ILE A 130 -7.02 -19.13 11.54
CA ILE A 130 -7.49 -17.74 11.58
C ILE A 130 -6.35 -16.80 12.00
N SER A 131 -5.60 -17.16 13.03
CA SER A 131 -4.44 -16.38 13.49
C SER A 131 -3.42 -16.24 12.36
N HIS A 132 -3.07 -17.32 11.67
CA HIS A 132 -2.10 -17.27 10.58
C HIS A 132 -2.58 -16.40 9.41
N ILE A 133 -3.85 -16.54 9.00
CA ILE A 133 -4.44 -15.71 7.95
C ILE A 133 -4.44 -14.24 8.37
N LYS A 134 -4.73 -13.91 9.62
CA LYS A 134 -4.66 -12.52 10.11
C LYS A 134 -3.24 -11.96 10.12
N THR A 135 -2.23 -12.78 10.44
CA THR A 135 -0.83 -12.35 10.40
C THR A 135 -0.32 -12.10 8.98
N SER A 136 -0.87 -12.78 7.97
CA SER A 136 -0.51 -12.56 6.57
C SER A 136 -1.54 -11.66 5.88
N ARG A 137 -1.22 -10.37 5.77
CA ARG A 137 -2.14 -9.37 5.22
C ARG A 137 -2.56 -9.68 3.78
N SER A 138 -1.65 -10.21 2.96
CA SER A 138 -1.94 -10.69 1.61
C SER A 138 -3.00 -11.80 1.61
N LEU A 139 -2.81 -12.86 2.40
CA LEU A 139 -3.78 -13.95 2.54
C LEU A 139 -5.12 -13.46 3.09
N HIS A 140 -5.08 -12.56 4.09
CA HIS A 140 -6.27 -11.99 4.70
C HIS A 140 -7.14 -11.20 3.70
N ILE A 141 -6.49 -10.41 2.84
CA ILE A 141 -7.16 -9.65 1.77
C ILE A 141 -7.74 -10.61 0.73
N MET A 142 -6.98 -11.62 0.31
CA MET A 142 -7.46 -12.59 -0.68
C MET A 142 -8.64 -13.42 -0.17
N CYS A 143 -8.67 -13.75 1.12
CA CYS A 143 -9.81 -14.42 1.76
C CYS A 143 -11.11 -13.59 1.75
N HIS A 144 -11.10 -12.35 1.23
CA HIS A 144 -12.34 -11.68 0.85
C HIS A 144 -13.11 -12.47 -0.21
N ILE A 145 -12.43 -13.15 -1.12
CA ILE A 145 -13.08 -14.00 -2.13
C ILE A 145 -13.19 -15.43 -1.56
N PRO A 146 -14.41 -16.01 -1.45
CA PRO A 146 -14.64 -17.29 -0.78
C PRO A 146 -13.79 -18.46 -1.27
N VAL A 147 -13.46 -18.51 -2.57
CA VAL A 147 -12.61 -19.58 -3.13
C VAL A 147 -11.21 -19.60 -2.48
N PHE A 148 -10.64 -18.43 -2.15
CA PHE A 148 -9.36 -18.36 -1.46
C PHE A 148 -9.47 -18.82 -0.01
N CYS A 149 -10.64 -18.66 0.65
CA CYS A 149 -10.88 -19.28 1.95
C CYS A 149 -10.88 -20.80 1.86
N TRP A 150 -11.49 -21.37 0.82
CA TRP A 150 -11.48 -22.82 0.58
C TRP A 150 -10.07 -23.34 0.29
N ILE A 151 -9.30 -22.67 -0.57
CA ILE A 151 -7.90 -23.03 -0.85
C ILE A 151 -7.06 -22.94 0.43
N SER A 152 -7.20 -21.83 1.16
CA SER A 152 -6.46 -21.60 2.42
C SER A 152 -6.78 -22.65 3.47
N ALA A 153 -8.06 -22.95 3.66
CA ALA A 153 -8.50 -24.00 4.57
C ALA A 153 -7.87 -25.35 4.19
N THR A 154 -7.92 -25.73 2.92
CA THR A 154 -7.43 -27.03 2.44
C THR A 154 -5.91 -27.16 2.63
N VAL A 155 -5.15 -26.14 2.23
CA VAL A 155 -3.68 -26.14 2.32
C VAL A 155 -3.21 -26.10 3.78
N LEU A 156 -3.72 -25.15 4.56
CA LEU A 156 -3.27 -24.94 5.94
C LEU A 156 -3.67 -26.09 6.87
N GLU A 157 -4.85 -26.68 6.69
CA GLU A 157 -5.28 -27.88 7.41
C GLU A 157 -4.24 -29.02 7.26
N HIS A 158 -3.88 -29.33 6.01
CA HIS A 158 -2.91 -30.38 5.74
C HIS A 158 -1.52 -30.03 6.28
N MET A 159 -1.06 -28.78 6.14
CA MET A 159 0.27 -28.38 6.63
C MET A 159 0.38 -28.42 8.16
N LEU A 160 -0.64 -27.97 8.88
CA LEU A 160 -0.68 -27.94 10.34
C LEU A 160 -0.79 -29.35 10.93
N LYS A 161 -1.57 -30.25 10.31
CA LYS A 161 -1.66 -31.66 10.71
C LYS A 161 -0.31 -32.40 10.61
N HIS A 162 0.53 -32.03 9.65
CA HIS A 162 1.85 -32.62 9.44
C HIS A 162 3.02 -31.82 10.04
N LYS A 163 2.76 -30.86 10.94
CA LYS A 163 3.77 -30.07 11.69
C LYS A 163 4.90 -29.49 10.82
N ARG A 164 4.56 -28.91 9.65
CA ARG A 164 5.56 -28.19 8.85
C ARG A 164 5.91 -26.85 9.49
N GLU A 165 7.19 -26.49 9.48
CA GLU A 165 7.74 -25.33 10.19
C GLU A 165 7.43 -23.98 9.52
N GLU A 166 7.33 -23.92 8.18
CA GLU A 166 7.10 -22.67 7.45
C GLU A 166 5.79 -22.71 6.67
N MET A 167 4.92 -21.72 6.91
CA MET A 167 3.65 -21.56 6.24
C MET A 167 3.80 -20.68 4.99
N PRO A 168 3.00 -20.93 3.94
CA PRO A 168 3.02 -20.15 2.71
C PRO A 168 2.66 -18.67 2.95
N LYS A 169 3.44 -17.76 2.35
CA LYS A 169 3.25 -16.30 2.44
C LYS A 169 2.80 -15.67 1.13
N THR A 170 3.15 -16.31 0.00
CA THR A 170 2.82 -15.84 -1.35
C THR A 170 1.70 -16.66 -1.97
N LEU A 171 1.08 -16.13 -3.03
CA LEU A 171 0.04 -16.86 -3.74
C LEU A 171 0.62 -18.08 -4.45
N THR A 172 1.82 -17.94 -5.03
CA THR A 172 2.50 -19.05 -5.70
C THR A 172 2.79 -20.20 -4.72
N GLU A 173 3.22 -19.90 -3.49
CA GLU A 173 3.43 -20.93 -2.46
C GLU A 173 2.14 -21.66 -2.10
N MET A 174 1.05 -20.91 -1.88
CA MET A 174 -0.27 -21.47 -1.59
C MET A 174 -0.71 -22.47 -2.66
N TYR A 175 -0.63 -22.09 -3.93
CA TYR A 175 -1.07 -22.94 -5.04
C TYR A 175 -0.11 -24.10 -5.30
N THR A 176 1.19 -23.89 -5.07
CA THR A 176 2.17 -24.99 -5.12
C THR A 176 1.83 -26.05 -4.08
N HIS A 177 1.48 -25.64 -2.86
CA HIS A 177 1.04 -26.57 -1.82
C HIS A 177 -0.32 -27.22 -2.12
N LEU A 178 -1.25 -26.50 -2.74
CA LEU A 178 -2.54 -27.05 -3.18
C LEU A 178 -2.35 -28.20 -4.18
N VAL A 179 -1.50 -28.01 -5.20
CA VAL A 179 -1.22 -29.06 -6.20
C VAL A 179 -0.46 -30.22 -5.57
N VAL A 180 0.49 -29.97 -4.66
CA VAL A 180 1.17 -31.03 -3.91
C VAL A 180 0.16 -31.85 -3.07
N PHE A 181 -0.78 -31.19 -2.41
CA PHE A 181 -1.81 -31.84 -1.61
C PHE A 181 -2.68 -32.77 -2.46
N HIS A 182 -3.27 -32.26 -3.55
CA HIS A 182 -4.11 -33.08 -4.42
C HIS A 182 -3.34 -34.21 -5.11
N THR A 183 -2.06 -34.01 -5.42
CA THR A 183 -1.21 -35.07 -5.98
C THR A 183 -1.00 -36.21 -4.97
N LYS A 184 -0.76 -35.89 -3.70
CA LYS A 184 -0.63 -36.90 -2.63
C LYS A 184 -1.94 -37.64 -2.40
N GLN A 185 -3.05 -36.91 -2.26
CA GLN A 185 -4.37 -37.49 -2.03
C GLN A 185 -4.78 -38.44 -3.17
N LYS A 186 -4.46 -38.09 -4.43
CA LYS A 186 -4.64 -38.99 -5.58
C LYS A 186 -3.83 -40.28 -5.43
N ASN A 187 -2.55 -40.18 -5.08
CA ASN A 187 -1.67 -41.33 -4.92
C ASN A 187 -2.16 -42.27 -3.79
N GLU A 188 -2.61 -41.72 -2.67
CA GLU A 188 -3.16 -42.49 -1.55
C GLU A 188 -4.46 -43.21 -1.96
N LYS A 189 -5.40 -42.50 -2.61
CA LYS A 189 -6.73 -43.02 -2.95
C LYS A 189 -6.71 -44.09 -4.05
N TYR A 190 -5.80 -44.01 -5.02
CA TYR A 190 -5.82 -44.87 -6.22
C TYR A 190 -4.61 -45.80 -6.37
N LEU A 191 -3.47 -45.50 -5.75
CA LEU A 191 -2.24 -46.31 -5.87
C LEU A 191 -1.90 -47.08 -4.59
N GLY A 192 -2.60 -46.83 -3.47
CA GLY A 192 -2.45 -47.59 -2.23
C GLY A 192 -1.06 -47.52 -1.58
N LYS A 193 -0.26 -46.50 -1.91
CA LYS A 193 1.10 -46.30 -1.36
C LYS A 193 1.07 -45.25 -0.25
N GLU A 194 1.14 -45.68 1.01
CA GLU A 194 1.56 -44.82 2.12
C GLU A 194 3.09 -44.68 2.08
N GLU A 195 3.62 -43.72 1.31
CA GLU A 195 5.06 -43.47 1.27
C GLU A 195 5.39 -41.97 1.38
N THR A 196 6.49 -41.70 2.09
CA THR A 196 6.98 -40.40 2.56
C THR A 196 7.52 -39.50 1.45
N GLY A 197 6.70 -39.10 0.48
CA GLY A 197 7.04 -38.06 -0.51
C GLY A 197 6.04 -37.93 -1.66
N PRO A 198 5.91 -36.74 -2.29
CA PRO A 198 5.10 -36.61 -3.50
C PRO A 198 5.81 -37.35 -4.66
N HIS A 199 5.42 -38.60 -4.93
CA HIS A 199 5.79 -39.26 -6.18
C HIS A 199 4.99 -38.61 -7.31
N TRP A 200 5.57 -37.60 -7.94
CA TRP A 200 4.93 -36.88 -9.03
C TRP A 200 4.71 -37.80 -10.23
N ASN A 201 3.47 -37.95 -10.68
CA ASN A 201 3.22 -38.40 -12.04
C ASN A 201 3.51 -37.22 -12.98
N LYS A 202 4.79 -37.06 -13.35
CA LYS A 202 5.28 -35.97 -14.22
C LYS A 202 4.43 -35.81 -15.47
N LYS A 203 4.05 -36.94 -16.09
CA LYS A 203 3.25 -36.97 -17.30
C LYS A 203 1.86 -36.37 -17.06
N SER A 204 1.18 -36.78 -15.99
CA SER A 204 -0.14 -36.27 -15.62
C SER A 204 -0.16 -34.76 -15.38
N ILE A 205 0.77 -34.23 -14.57
CA ILE A 205 0.80 -32.79 -14.26
C ILE A 205 1.17 -31.96 -15.48
N LEU A 206 2.11 -32.42 -16.31
CA LEU A 206 2.47 -31.74 -17.55
C LEU A 206 1.32 -31.73 -18.56
N SER A 207 0.61 -32.85 -18.73
CA SER A 207 -0.58 -32.91 -19.59
C SER A 207 -1.70 -32.01 -19.09
N LEU A 208 -1.96 -31.98 -17.78
CA LEU A 208 -2.97 -31.11 -17.19
C LEU A 208 -2.60 -29.62 -17.32
N GLY A 209 -1.33 -29.27 -17.10
CA GLY A 209 -0.85 -27.91 -17.29
C GLY A 209 -0.82 -27.48 -18.77
N LYS A 210 -0.53 -28.40 -19.70
CA LYS A 210 -0.64 -28.17 -21.15
C LYS A 210 -2.06 -27.80 -21.53
N LEU A 211 -3.05 -28.59 -21.07
CA LEU A 211 -4.46 -28.31 -21.28
C LEU A 211 -4.83 -26.94 -20.71
N ALA A 212 -4.41 -26.66 -19.48
CA ALA A 212 -4.68 -25.39 -18.81
C ALA A 212 -4.16 -24.19 -19.62
N PHE A 213 -2.93 -24.27 -20.13
CA PHE A 213 -2.33 -23.23 -20.96
C PHE A 213 -3.05 -23.06 -22.30
N GLN A 214 -3.36 -24.16 -23.01
CA GLN A 214 -4.09 -24.10 -24.28
C GLN A 214 -5.47 -23.45 -24.11
N GLN A 215 -6.22 -23.85 -23.09
CA GLN A 215 -7.55 -23.30 -22.85
C GLN A 215 -7.48 -21.86 -22.31
N LEU A 216 -6.45 -21.49 -21.55
CA LEU A 216 -6.25 -20.11 -21.10
C LEU A 216 -6.00 -19.17 -22.30
N VAL A 217 -5.10 -19.56 -23.21
CA VAL A 217 -4.81 -18.79 -24.43
C VAL A 217 -6.03 -18.67 -25.34
N ASN A 218 -6.83 -19.73 -25.43
CA ASN A 218 -8.06 -19.74 -26.23
C ASN A 218 -9.24 -18.99 -25.55
N GLY A 219 -9.10 -18.55 -24.29
CA GLY A 219 -10.18 -17.90 -23.55
C GLY A 219 -11.31 -18.85 -23.14
N ASN A 220 -11.01 -20.14 -23.00
CA ASN A 220 -11.99 -21.19 -22.70
C ASN A 220 -11.93 -21.59 -21.21
N LEU A 221 -13.10 -21.57 -20.55
CA LEU A 221 -13.27 -22.05 -19.17
C LEU A 221 -13.79 -23.50 -19.09
N ILE A 222 -14.59 -23.88 -20.08
CA ILE A 222 -15.07 -25.25 -20.28
C ILE A 222 -14.39 -25.89 -21.49
N PHE A 223 -14.16 -27.20 -21.42
CA PHE A 223 -13.52 -27.99 -22.47
C PHE A 223 -14.11 -29.40 -22.52
N TYR A 224 -13.85 -30.12 -23.62
CA TYR A 224 -14.52 -31.37 -23.95
C TYR A 224 -13.54 -32.56 -23.97
N GLU A 225 -14.05 -33.76 -24.26
CA GLU A 225 -13.22 -34.97 -24.34
C GLU A 225 -12.13 -34.88 -25.40
N GLU A 226 -12.36 -34.17 -26.51
CA GLU A 226 -11.38 -33.96 -27.58
C GLU A 226 -10.18 -33.16 -27.07
N ASP A 227 -10.43 -32.10 -26.29
CA ASP A 227 -9.39 -31.26 -25.71
C ASP A 227 -8.51 -32.07 -24.73
N LEU A 228 -9.12 -32.95 -23.93
CA LEU A 228 -8.40 -33.86 -23.04
C LEU A 228 -7.47 -34.82 -23.82
N LYS A 229 -7.97 -35.40 -24.92
CA LYS A 229 -7.21 -36.30 -25.78
C LYS A 229 -6.04 -35.58 -26.46
N GLU A 230 -6.24 -34.35 -26.92
CA GLU A 230 -5.18 -33.51 -27.51
C GLU A 230 -4.07 -33.16 -26.50
N ALA A 231 -4.43 -32.95 -25.24
CA ALA A 231 -3.49 -32.75 -24.14
C ALA A 231 -2.80 -34.06 -23.68
N GLY A 232 -3.21 -35.22 -24.21
CA GLY A 232 -2.69 -36.54 -23.86
C GLY A 232 -3.19 -37.07 -22.52
N ILE A 233 -4.38 -36.65 -22.08
CA ILE A 233 -5.05 -37.10 -20.85
C ILE A 233 -6.06 -38.18 -21.22
N ASP A 234 -5.98 -39.34 -20.54
CA ASP A 234 -7.02 -40.36 -20.66
C ASP A 234 -8.32 -39.85 -20.02
N VAL A 235 -9.43 -39.91 -20.77
CA VAL A 235 -10.77 -39.49 -20.31
C VAL A 235 -11.20 -40.26 -19.06
N ASN A 236 -10.76 -41.52 -18.90
CA ASN A 236 -11.03 -42.31 -17.70
C ASN A 236 -10.19 -41.86 -16.48
N GLU A 237 -9.06 -41.17 -16.72
CA GLU A 237 -8.25 -40.53 -15.67
C GLU A 237 -8.75 -39.11 -15.32
N ALA A 238 -9.63 -38.51 -16.12
CA ALA A 238 -10.11 -37.14 -15.87
C ALA A 238 -10.84 -37.01 -14.51
N SER A 239 -11.61 -38.03 -14.11
CA SER A 239 -12.23 -38.11 -12.78
C SER A 239 -11.21 -38.25 -11.63
N VAL A 240 -9.97 -38.63 -11.93
CA VAL A 240 -8.89 -38.86 -10.96
C VAL A 240 -8.21 -37.54 -10.56
N TYR A 241 -8.44 -36.45 -11.29
CA TYR A 241 -7.98 -35.09 -10.91
C TYR A 241 -8.98 -34.32 -10.06
N SER A 242 -9.95 -35.03 -9.44
CA SER A 242 -10.95 -34.47 -8.52
C SER A 242 -10.28 -33.56 -7.49
N GLY A 243 -10.63 -32.26 -7.53
CA GLY A 243 -10.04 -31.19 -6.72
C GLY A 243 -9.23 -30.14 -7.50
N LEU A 244 -8.71 -30.48 -8.69
CA LEU A 244 -8.08 -29.54 -9.61
C LEU A 244 -8.90 -29.35 -10.89
N CYS A 245 -9.39 -30.46 -11.44
CA CYS A 245 -10.27 -30.51 -12.61
C CYS A 245 -11.52 -31.31 -12.24
N THR A 246 -12.69 -30.82 -12.65
CA THR A 246 -13.98 -31.45 -12.37
C THR A 246 -14.75 -31.68 -13.66
N GLN A 247 -15.52 -32.76 -13.67
CA GLN A 247 -16.52 -33.04 -14.69
C GLN A 247 -17.83 -32.41 -14.23
N LEU A 248 -18.44 -31.55 -15.05
CA LEU A 248 -19.65 -30.80 -14.69
C LEU A 248 -20.92 -31.63 -14.83
N PHE A 249 -21.02 -32.44 -15.89
CA PHE A 249 -22.23 -33.22 -16.18
C PHE A 249 -21.92 -34.71 -16.32
N LYS A 250 -22.71 -35.55 -15.65
CA LYS A 250 -22.54 -37.02 -15.73
C LYS A 250 -23.55 -37.69 -16.66
N GLU A 251 -24.79 -37.22 -16.75
CA GLU A 251 -25.81 -37.72 -17.67
C GLU A 251 -27.12 -36.97 -17.36
N GLU A 252 -27.72 -36.31 -18.35
CA GLU A 252 -29.18 -36.32 -18.58
C GLU A 252 -29.50 -35.65 -19.93
N CYS A 253 -30.44 -36.24 -20.67
CA CYS A 253 -31.02 -35.82 -21.96
C CYS A 253 -30.36 -36.31 -23.28
N GLY A 254 -30.27 -37.63 -23.42
CA GLY A 254 -30.91 -38.36 -24.54
C GLY A 254 -30.29 -38.38 -25.95
N LEU A 255 -29.64 -37.32 -26.46
CA LEU A 255 -29.21 -37.31 -27.87
C LEU A 255 -27.82 -36.68 -28.19
N TYR A 256 -27.21 -35.89 -27.28
CA TYR A 256 -25.80 -35.47 -27.40
C TYR A 256 -25.07 -35.73 -26.07
N GLN A 257 -24.09 -36.64 -26.07
CA GLN A 257 -23.41 -37.20 -24.89
C GLN A 257 -21.98 -36.69 -24.72
N ASP A 258 -21.76 -35.39 -24.80
CA ASP A 258 -20.39 -34.85 -24.64
C ASP A 258 -20.15 -34.51 -23.17
N LYS A 259 -19.22 -35.22 -22.53
CA LYS A 259 -18.79 -34.88 -21.16
C LYS A 259 -18.08 -33.53 -21.19
N VAL A 260 -18.55 -32.62 -20.33
CA VAL A 260 -17.96 -31.28 -20.17
C VAL A 260 -17.10 -31.24 -18.92
N TYR A 261 -15.92 -30.64 -19.06
CA TYR A 261 -14.92 -30.50 -18.01
C TYR A 261 -14.57 -29.03 -17.80
N CYS A 262 -14.19 -28.69 -16.57
CA CYS A 262 -13.62 -27.39 -16.23
C CYS A 262 -12.60 -27.54 -15.10
N PHE A 263 -11.74 -26.55 -14.93
CA PHE A 263 -10.98 -26.43 -13.69
C PHE A 263 -11.90 -25.94 -12.57
N VAL A 264 -11.65 -26.38 -11.33
CA VAL A 264 -12.49 -26.02 -10.17
C VAL A 264 -12.59 -24.49 -10.00
N HIS A 265 -11.53 -23.78 -10.38
CA HIS A 265 -11.52 -22.32 -10.46
C HIS A 265 -10.50 -21.85 -11.49
N LEU A 266 -10.75 -20.71 -12.14
CA LEU A 266 -9.85 -20.11 -13.15
C LEU A 266 -8.42 -19.93 -12.62
N SER A 267 -8.25 -19.53 -11.36
CA SER A 267 -6.92 -19.40 -10.77
C SER A 267 -6.11 -20.70 -10.77
N ILE A 268 -6.77 -21.86 -10.69
CA ILE A 268 -6.11 -23.17 -10.73
C ILE A 268 -5.66 -23.46 -12.16
N GLN A 269 -6.48 -23.11 -13.16
CA GLN A 269 -6.10 -23.15 -14.57
C GLN A 269 -4.89 -22.26 -14.85
N GLU A 270 -4.91 -21.00 -14.39
CA GLU A 270 -3.79 -20.06 -14.57
C GLU A 270 -2.51 -20.54 -13.87
N PHE A 271 -2.62 -21.09 -12.66
CA PHE A 271 -1.48 -21.68 -11.96
C PHE A 271 -0.88 -22.88 -12.71
N LEU A 272 -1.72 -23.84 -13.12
CA LEU A 272 -1.26 -25.03 -13.84
C LEU A 272 -0.67 -24.68 -15.21
N ALA A 273 -1.23 -23.67 -15.88
CA ALA A 273 -0.65 -23.10 -17.09
C ALA A 273 0.74 -22.52 -16.81
N ALA A 274 0.90 -21.72 -15.74
CA ALA A 274 2.20 -21.15 -15.35
C ALA A 274 3.23 -22.25 -15.03
N VAL A 275 2.82 -23.30 -14.31
CA VAL A 275 3.66 -24.48 -14.04
C VAL A 275 4.10 -25.15 -15.34
N TYR A 276 3.20 -25.34 -16.31
CA TYR A 276 3.55 -25.95 -17.59
C TYR A 276 4.54 -25.09 -18.39
N VAL A 277 4.26 -23.81 -18.55
CA VAL A 277 5.15 -22.89 -19.28
C VAL A 277 6.52 -22.82 -18.61
N PHE A 278 6.56 -22.71 -17.28
CA PHE A 278 7.80 -22.73 -16.51
C PHE A 278 8.59 -24.03 -16.73
N LEU A 279 7.95 -25.19 -16.61
CA LEU A 279 8.61 -26.49 -16.76
C LEU A 279 9.09 -26.72 -18.20
N SER A 280 8.32 -26.35 -19.22
CA SER A 280 8.72 -26.43 -20.63
C SER A 280 9.95 -25.56 -20.91
N PHE A 281 9.99 -24.36 -20.34
CA PHE A 281 11.15 -23.48 -20.46
C PHE A 281 12.39 -24.03 -19.74
N ILE A 282 12.26 -24.43 -18.48
CA ILE A 282 13.40 -24.88 -17.66
C ILE A 282 13.95 -26.25 -18.11
N ASN A 283 13.07 -27.21 -18.38
CA ASN A 283 13.48 -28.57 -18.74
C ASN A 283 13.86 -28.68 -20.22
N ASN A 284 13.07 -28.06 -21.13
CA ASN A 284 13.18 -28.28 -22.58
C ASN A 284 13.82 -27.10 -23.34
N ASN A 285 13.93 -25.90 -22.74
CA ASN A 285 14.29 -24.64 -23.40
C ASN A 285 13.25 -24.14 -24.41
N GLU A 286 11.98 -24.50 -24.25
CA GLU A 286 10.90 -24.02 -25.10
C GLU A 286 10.34 -22.70 -24.55
N ASN A 287 10.43 -21.62 -25.32
CA ASN A 287 9.82 -20.34 -24.96
C ASN A 287 8.43 -20.22 -25.58
N LEU A 288 7.42 -20.74 -24.88
CA LEU A 288 6.02 -20.69 -25.33
C LEU A 288 5.45 -19.25 -25.34
N MET A 289 6.10 -18.29 -24.67
CA MET A 289 5.66 -16.89 -24.66
C MET A 289 6.06 -16.17 -25.96
N ASP A 290 7.21 -16.48 -26.55
CA ASP A 290 7.59 -15.94 -27.87
C ASP A 290 6.69 -16.50 -29.00
N GLU A 291 6.18 -17.72 -28.85
CA GLU A 291 5.23 -18.30 -29.82
C GLU A 291 3.89 -17.53 -29.83
N LEU A 292 3.43 -17.03 -28.67
CA LEU A 292 2.25 -16.16 -28.58
C LEU A 292 2.48 -14.83 -29.30
N GLN A 293 3.64 -14.21 -29.11
CA GLN A 293 4.05 -12.99 -29.82
C GLN A 293 4.05 -13.18 -31.34
N SER A 294 4.55 -14.32 -31.83
CA SER A 294 4.64 -14.62 -33.26
C SER A 294 3.28 -14.80 -33.95
N LYS A 295 2.25 -15.25 -33.21
CA LYS A 295 0.88 -15.33 -33.71
C LYS A 295 0.17 -13.96 -33.72
N SER A 296 0.61 -13.02 -32.89
CA SER A 296 0.07 -11.66 -32.77
C SER A 296 0.72 -10.65 -33.74
N ARG A 297 1.99 -10.83 -34.14
CA ARG A 297 2.71 -9.90 -35.04
C ARG A 297 3.67 -10.59 -36.03
N ASN A 298 3.51 -10.28 -37.32
CA ASN A 298 4.52 -10.50 -38.36
C ASN A 298 5.62 -9.42 -38.31
N PHE A 299 6.72 -9.62 -37.56
CA PHE A 299 8.09 -9.20 -37.96
C PHE A 299 9.18 -9.72 -37.00
N SER A 300 10.39 -9.88 -37.53
CA SER A 300 11.56 -10.59 -36.99
C SER A 300 12.54 -9.71 -36.19
N MET A 301 13.35 -10.28 -35.27
CA MET A 301 14.82 -10.40 -35.41
C MET A 301 15.55 -11.09 -34.22
N ARG A 302 16.73 -11.65 -34.54
CA ARG A 302 17.72 -12.33 -33.67
C ARG A 302 18.31 -11.43 -32.58
N ILE A 303 18.36 -11.91 -31.34
CA ILE A 303 19.43 -11.56 -30.37
C ILE A 303 19.85 -12.81 -29.56
N ARG A 304 21.17 -13.06 -29.48
CA ARG A 304 21.82 -14.05 -28.59
C ARG A 304 22.29 -13.36 -27.29
N GLN A 305 21.34 -12.92 -26.45
CA GLN A 305 21.58 -12.57 -25.05
C GLN A 305 20.67 -13.44 -24.16
N SER A 306 20.97 -13.53 -22.87
CA SER A 306 20.55 -14.60 -21.94
C SER A 306 19.06 -15.01 -22.09
N ARG A 307 18.81 -16.19 -22.69
CA ARG A 307 17.46 -16.72 -23.01
C ARG A 307 16.44 -16.69 -21.86
N LYS A 308 16.89 -16.66 -20.60
CA LYS A 308 16.01 -16.62 -19.41
C LYS A 308 15.45 -15.23 -19.13
N VAL A 309 16.26 -14.19 -19.33
CA VAL A 309 15.84 -12.81 -19.06
C VAL A 309 14.81 -12.41 -20.11
N THR A 310 15.05 -12.76 -21.38
CA THR A 310 14.08 -12.51 -22.46
C THR A 310 12.76 -13.21 -22.21
N PHE A 311 12.77 -14.44 -21.67
CA PHE A 311 11.55 -15.22 -21.39
C PHE A 311 10.58 -14.50 -20.43
N TYR A 312 11.07 -14.08 -19.25
CA TYR A 312 10.19 -13.40 -18.28
C TYR A 312 9.79 -11.99 -18.74
N LYS A 313 10.67 -11.28 -19.46
CA LYS A 313 10.34 -9.98 -20.07
C LYS A 313 9.21 -10.12 -21.10
N SER A 314 9.30 -11.11 -22.01
CA SER A 314 8.23 -11.42 -22.96
C SER A 314 6.92 -11.71 -22.25
N ALA A 315 6.94 -12.46 -21.14
CA ALA A 315 5.73 -12.74 -20.36
C ALA A 315 5.10 -11.49 -19.73
N VAL A 316 5.93 -10.57 -19.22
CA VAL A 316 5.46 -9.27 -18.69
C VAL A 316 4.80 -8.46 -19.81
N ASP A 317 5.43 -8.38 -20.99
CA ASP A 317 4.89 -7.62 -22.12
C ASP A 317 3.56 -8.19 -22.64
N GLU A 318 3.42 -9.52 -22.72
CA GLU A 318 2.17 -10.17 -23.13
C GLU A 318 1.03 -9.91 -22.14
N ALA A 319 1.31 -9.95 -20.84
CA ALA A 319 0.30 -9.65 -19.83
C ALA A 319 -0.13 -8.18 -19.88
N LEU A 320 0.79 -7.25 -20.14
CA LEU A 320 0.49 -5.82 -20.29
C LEU A 320 -0.31 -5.52 -21.57
N GLN A 321 -0.12 -6.31 -22.64
CA GLN A 321 -0.90 -6.19 -23.88
C GLN A 321 -2.32 -6.76 -23.78
N SER A 322 -2.60 -7.61 -22.79
CA SER A 322 -3.95 -8.14 -22.58
C SER A 322 -4.91 -7.03 -22.14
N GLU A 323 -5.92 -6.74 -22.97
CA GLU A 323 -6.96 -5.75 -22.63
C GLU A 323 -7.77 -6.17 -21.40
N THR A 324 -8.08 -7.47 -21.27
CA THR A 324 -8.95 -8.00 -20.21
C THR A 324 -8.22 -8.41 -18.94
N GLY A 325 -6.88 -8.48 -18.96
CA GLY A 325 -6.06 -8.89 -17.82
C GLY A 325 -6.12 -10.37 -17.50
N ASN A 326 -6.58 -11.19 -18.45
CA ASN A 326 -6.65 -12.64 -18.33
C ASN A 326 -5.30 -13.36 -18.15
N LEU A 327 -4.17 -12.64 -18.24
CA LEU A 327 -2.83 -13.17 -18.01
C LEU A 327 -2.19 -12.64 -16.71
N ASP A 328 -2.88 -11.79 -15.94
CA ASP A 328 -2.31 -11.13 -14.77
C ASP A 328 -1.93 -12.13 -13.66
N LEU A 329 -2.86 -13.03 -13.31
CA LEU A 329 -2.60 -14.03 -12.27
C LEU A 329 -1.62 -15.11 -12.76
N PHE A 330 -1.72 -15.49 -14.03
CA PHE A 330 -0.74 -16.35 -14.69
C PHE A 330 0.68 -15.77 -14.59
N LEU A 331 0.87 -14.47 -14.86
CA LEU A 331 2.18 -13.81 -14.80
C LEU A 331 2.72 -13.83 -13.36
N ARG A 332 1.88 -13.52 -12.35
CA ARG A 332 2.26 -13.61 -10.94
C ARG A 332 2.80 -14.98 -10.58
N PHE A 333 2.09 -16.04 -10.96
CA PHE A 333 2.52 -17.41 -10.73
C PHE A 333 3.81 -17.76 -11.47
N LEU A 334 3.93 -17.37 -12.74
CA LEU A 334 5.12 -17.65 -13.53
C LEU A 334 6.38 -17.02 -12.92
N LEU A 335 6.27 -15.77 -12.46
CA LEU A 335 7.34 -15.06 -11.78
C LEU A 335 7.62 -15.63 -10.39
N GLY A 336 6.60 -15.96 -9.60
CA GLY A 336 6.79 -16.61 -8.31
C GLY A 336 7.49 -17.97 -8.43
N LEU A 337 7.18 -18.77 -9.47
CA LEU A 337 7.83 -20.06 -9.74
C LEU A 337 9.31 -19.90 -10.13
N SER A 338 9.72 -18.70 -10.59
CA SER A 338 11.12 -18.40 -10.90
C SER A 338 12.01 -18.37 -9.66
N LEU A 339 11.45 -18.15 -8.47
CA LEU A 339 12.19 -18.18 -7.20
C LEU A 339 12.58 -19.61 -6.80
N GLU A 340 13.81 -19.75 -6.31
CA GLU A 340 14.34 -21.06 -5.89
C GLU A 340 13.60 -21.64 -4.68
N SER A 341 13.08 -20.80 -3.78
CA SER A 341 12.25 -21.20 -2.64
C SER A 341 11.02 -21.99 -3.09
N ASN A 342 10.32 -21.49 -4.11
CA ASN A 342 9.11 -22.09 -4.65
C ASN A 342 9.41 -23.36 -5.46
N GLN A 343 10.58 -23.43 -6.09
CA GLN A 343 11.03 -24.62 -6.84
C GLN A 343 11.32 -25.82 -5.93
N LYS A 344 11.66 -25.61 -4.65
CA LYS A 344 11.91 -26.71 -3.69
C LYS A 344 10.76 -27.71 -3.63
N HIS A 345 9.52 -27.22 -3.69
CA HIS A 345 8.32 -28.04 -3.63
C HIS A 345 8.01 -28.78 -4.94
N LEU A 346 8.57 -28.32 -6.06
CA LEU A 346 8.42 -28.91 -7.40
C LEU A 346 9.64 -29.71 -7.85
N ARG A 347 10.64 -29.96 -6.97
CA ARG A 347 11.88 -30.70 -7.31
C ARG A 347 11.65 -32.01 -8.03
N GLY A 348 10.58 -32.73 -7.69
CA GLY A 348 10.25 -33.99 -8.36
C GLY A 348 9.71 -33.85 -9.79
N LEU A 349 9.41 -32.64 -10.28
CA LEU A 349 9.04 -32.32 -11.67
C LEU A 349 10.22 -31.75 -12.48
N LEU A 350 11.19 -31.13 -11.81
CA LEU A 350 12.37 -30.52 -12.45
C LEU A 350 13.37 -31.59 -12.90
N THR A 351 13.91 -31.46 -14.11
CA THR A 351 15.01 -32.31 -14.61
C THR A 351 16.34 -31.57 -14.65
N LYS A 352 16.33 -30.24 -14.54
CA LYS A 352 17.52 -29.38 -14.52
C LYS A 352 17.36 -28.32 -13.42
N THR A 353 18.33 -28.25 -12.50
CA THR A 353 18.44 -27.11 -11.56
C THR A 353 19.27 -26.03 -12.24
N ARG A 354 18.63 -24.96 -12.70
CA ARG A 354 19.32 -23.87 -13.37
C ARG A 354 19.29 -22.62 -12.49
N SER A 355 20.26 -22.49 -11.59
CA SER A 355 20.50 -21.24 -10.87
C SER A 355 20.84 -20.11 -11.84
N SER A 356 20.25 -18.92 -11.65
CA SER A 356 20.79 -17.67 -12.17
C SER A 356 20.19 -16.49 -11.42
N SER A 357 20.75 -16.16 -10.25
CA SER A 357 20.46 -14.92 -9.53
C SER A 357 20.51 -13.68 -10.44
N GLN A 358 21.44 -13.65 -11.39
CA GLN A 358 21.61 -12.56 -12.36
C GLN A 358 20.39 -12.32 -13.26
N SER A 359 19.58 -13.34 -13.58
CA SER A 359 18.37 -13.11 -14.40
C SER A 359 17.21 -12.50 -13.61
N HIS A 360 17.20 -12.69 -12.29
CA HIS A 360 16.13 -12.22 -11.42
C HIS A 360 16.19 -10.71 -11.24
N GLU A 361 17.37 -10.18 -10.94
CA GLU A 361 17.61 -8.75 -10.79
C GLU A 361 17.25 -7.99 -12.08
N GLU A 362 17.61 -8.51 -13.25
CA GLU A 362 17.26 -7.91 -14.54
C GLU A 362 15.74 -7.91 -14.80
N THR A 363 15.01 -8.94 -14.40
CA THR A 363 13.54 -8.99 -14.52
C THR A 363 12.87 -8.02 -13.54
N VAL A 364 13.35 -7.94 -12.29
CA VAL A 364 12.87 -6.96 -11.30
C VAL A 364 13.07 -5.53 -11.82
N MET A 365 14.26 -5.22 -12.33
CA MET A 365 14.56 -3.90 -12.91
C MET A 365 13.65 -3.56 -14.09
N TYR A 366 13.34 -4.55 -14.94
CA TYR A 366 12.42 -4.36 -16.06
C TYR A 366 10.98 -4.12 -15.60
N ILE A 367 10.50 -4.84 -14.60
CA ILE A 367 9.17 -4.61 -14.03
C ILE A 367 9.07 -3.19 -13.45
N LYS A 368 10.11 -2.74 -12.72
CA LYS A 368 10.19 -1.37 -12.21
C LYS A 368 10.17 -0.34 -13.33
N GLU A 369 10.90 -0.58 -14.43
CA GLU A 369 10.85 0.25 -15.63
C GLU A 369 9.43 0.34 -16.21
N LYS A 370 8.75 -0.80 -16.36
CA LYS A 370 7.34 -0.85 -16.82
C LYS A 370 6.36 -0.12 -15.91
N ILE A 371 6.58 -0.12 -14.60
CA ILE A 371 5.76 0.69 -13.67
C ILE A 371 6.01 2.20 -13.88
N ARG A 372 7.25 2.59 -14.21
CA ARG A 372 7.62 3.99 -14.49
C ARG A 372 7.07 4.48 -15.83
N GLU A 373 6.84 3.58 -16.79
CA GLU A 373 6.12 3.88 -18.06
C GLU A 373 4.63 4.25 -17.84
N ASN A 374 4.13 4.15 -16.60
CA ASN A 374 2.78 4.56 -16.19
C ASN A 374 1.63 3.86 -16.94
N PRO A 375 1.52 2.51 -16.82
CA PRO A 375 0.40 1.77 -17.38
C PRO A 375 -0.88 2.05 -16.56
N SER A 376 -2.02 1.44 -16.94
CA SER A 376 -3.27 1.64 -16.19
C SER A 376 -3.12 1.27 -14.69
N PRO A 377 -3.97 1.80 -13.79
CA PRO A 377 -3.92 1.47 -12.36
C PRO A 377 -3.94 -0.03 -12.09
N GLU A 378 -4.78 -0.79 -12.80
CA GLU A 378 -4.92 -2.23 -12.67
C GLU A 378 -3.63 -2.96 -13.07
N ARG A 379 -3.02 -2.53 -14.18
CA ARG A 379 -1.76 -3.07 -14.69
C ARG A 379 -0.60 -2.75 -13.74
N SER A 380 -0.55 -1.52 -13.23
CA SER A 380 0.44 -1.11 -12.23
C SER A 380 0.33 -1.97 -10.97
N ILE A 381 -0.86 -2.14 -10.41
CA ILE A 381 -1.11 -3.00 -9.25
C ILE A 381 -0.67 -4.44 -9.54
N ASN A 382 -0.95 -4.97 -10.74
CA ASN A 382 -0.49 -6.29 -11.14
C ASN A 382 1.04 -6.41 -11.14
N LEU A 383 1.76 -5.42 -11.69
CA LEU A 383 3.22 -5.42 -11.70
C LEU A 383 3.82 -5.32 -10.29
N PHE A 384 3.19 -4.59 -9.37
CA PHE A 384 3.60 -4.59 -7.96
C PHE A 384 3.35 -5.95 -7.28
N HIS A 385 2.26 -6.63 -7.60
CA HIS A 385 2.07 -8.01 -7.17
C HIS A 385 3.14 -8.94 -7.72
N CYS A 386 3.57 -8.75 -8.97
CA CYS A 386 4.69 -9.48 -9.53
C CYS A 386 5.99 -9.24 -8.76
N LEU A 387 6.30 -7.99 -8.37
CA LEU A 387 7.44 -7.70 -7.49
C LEU A 387 7.32 -8.39 -6.13
N ASN A 388 6.10 -8.42 -5.55
CA ASN A 388 5.85 -9.11 -4.29
C ASN A 388 6.05 -10.64 -4.40
N GLU A 389 5.59 -11.27 -5.49
CA GLU A 389 5.84 -12.70 -5.76
C GLU A 389 7.34 -13.00 -5.99
N LEU A 390 8.13 -11.99 -6.38
CA LEU A 390 9.59 -12.05 -6.52
C LEU A 390 10.33 -11.68 -5.23
N ASN A 391 9.61 -11.45 -4.11
CA ASN A 391 10.12 -10.97 -2.82
C ASN A 391 10.93 -9.66 -2.94
N ASP A 392 10.61 -8.80 -3.91
CA ASP A 392 11.21 -7.46 -4.05
C ASP A 392 10.30 -6.38 -3.46
N HIS A 393 10.78 -5.71 -2.42
CA HIS A 393 10.11 -4.57 -1.78
C HIS A 393 10.85 -3.24 -1.99
N SER A 394 11.96 -3.28 -2.73
CA SER A 394 12.88 -2.14 -2.86
C SER A 394 12.27 -0.98 -3.63
N LEU A 395 11.30 -1.21 -4.54
CA LEU A 395 10.61 -0.13 -5.25
C LEU A 395 9.87 0.82 -4.30
N VAL A 396 9.28 0.33 -3.21
CA VAL A 396 8.60 1.18 -2.23
C VAL A 396 9.60 2.05 -1.48
N GLU A 397 10.75 1.49 -1.13
CA GLU A 397 11.85 2.22 -0.50
C GLU A 397 12.45 3.28 -1.43
N GLU A 398 12.59 2.95 -2.72
CA GLU A 398 12.98 3.90 -3.78
C GLU A 398 11.97 5.05 -3.89
N ILE A 399 10.67 4.76 -3.95
CA ILE A 399 9.61 5.78 -4.01
C ILE A 399 9.62 6.64 -2.74
N GLN A 400 9.75 6.04 -1.56
CA GLN A 400 9.87 6.78 -0.30
C GLN A 400 11.09 7.70 -0.28
N SER A 401 12.24 7.23 -0.78
CA SER A 401 13.47 8.04 -0.87
C SER A 401 13.29 9.20 -1.85
N TYR A 402 12.70 8.91 -3.01
CA TYR A 402 12.39 9.90 -4.04
C TYR A 402 11.47 11.00 -3.50
N LEU A 403 10.32 10.63 -2.93
CA LEU A 403 9.34 11.59 -2.42
C LEU A 403 9.88 12.38 -1.21
N ARG A 404 10.74 11.79 -0.37
CA ARG A 404 11.44 12.49 0.72
C ARG A 404 12.41 13.55 0.24
N SER A 405 13.11 13.30 -0.87
CA SER A 405 14.19 14.17 -1.34
C SER A 405 13.71 15.48 -1.96
N GLY A 406 12.41 15.62 -2.28
CA GLY A 406 11.80 16.88 -2.68
C GLY A 406 12.44 17.55 -3.91
N SER A 407 13.11 16.77 -4.77
CA SER A 407 13.79 17.26 -5.97
C SER A 407 12.82 18.07 -6.85
N LEU A 408 13.12 19.36 -7.01
CA LEU A 408 12.30 20.37 -7.70
C LEU A 408 12.22 20.19 -9.23
N SER A 409 12.75 19.10 -9.79
CA SER A 409 12.81 18.86 -11.23
C SER A 409 12.62 17.38 -11.56
N GLU A 410 11.35 16.93 -11.66
CA GLU A 410 10.79 15.82 -12.48
C GLU A 410 9.47 15.25 -11.88
N PRO A 411 8.62 14.49 -12.63
CA PRO A 411 7.17 14.58 -12.51
C PRO A 411 6.59 13.94 -11.25
N ASN A 412 5.57 14.59 -10.67
CA ASN A 412 4.67 14.02 -9.67
C ASN A 412 4.25 12.60 -10.07
N LEU A 413 4.18 11.69 -9.09
CA LEU A 413 3.64 10.33 -9.31
C LEU A 413 2.27 10.42 -9.99
N SER A 414 2.06 9.57 -10.99
CA SER A 414 0.77 9.49 -11.67
C SER A 414 -0.32 8.96 -10.74
N PRO A 415 -1.62 9.17 -11.07
CA PRO A 415 -2.71 8.55 -10.31
C PRO A 415 -2.62 7.02 -10.21
N ALA A 416 -2.12 6.35 -11.25
CA ALA A 416 -1.91 4.90 -11.26
C ALA A 416 -0.79 4.48 -10.30
N GLN A 417 0.32 5.23 -10.27
CA GLN A 417 1.43 5.00 -9.36
C GLN A 417 1.03 5.26 -7.89
N TRP A 418 0.23 6.30 -7.63
CA TRP A 418 -0.36 6.52 -6.30
C TRP A 418 -1.26 5.36 -5.87
N SER A 419 -2.14 4.91 -6.76
CA SER A 419 -3.05 3.79 -6.48
C SER A 419 -2.26 2.52 -6.16
N ALA A 420 -1.20 2.26 -6.91
CA ALA A 420 -0.34 1.11 -6.70
C ALA A 420 0.49 1.22 -5.41
N LEU A 421 1.01 2.41 -5.07
CA LEU A 421 1.69 2.65 -3.79
C LEU A 421 0.74 2.41 -2.61
N VAL A 422 -0.48 2.96 -2.66
CA VAL A 422 -1.51 2.74 -1.65
C VAL A 422 -1.79 1.25 -1.49
N PHE A 423 -1.98 0.54 -2.61
CA PHE A 423 -2.20 -0.88 -2.60
C PHE A 423 -1.08 -1.63 -1.86
N VAL A 424 0.18 -1.36 -2.22
CA VAL A 424 1.34 -2.05 -1.63
C VAL A 424 1.48 -1.77 -0.14
N LEU A 425 1.28 -0.51 0.28
CA LEU A 425 1.30 -0.14 1.70
C LEU A 425 0.21 -0.87 2.47
N LEU A 426 -0.99 -0.99 1.90
CA LEU A 426 -2.12 -1.72 2.47
C LEU A 426 -1.97 -3.24 2.41
N THR A 427 -1.05 -3.80 1.62
CA THR A 427 -0.85 -5.26 1.53
C THR A 427 0.45 -5.74 2.15
N SER A 428 1.30 -4.84 2.64
CA SER A 428 2.57 -5.18 3.28
C SER A 428 2.37 -6.03 4.56
N GLU A 429 3.30 -6.95 4.82
CA GLU A 429 3.32 -7.75 6.07
C GLU A 429 3.67 -6.91 7.30
N LYS A 430 4.33 -5.75 7.12
CA LYS A 430 4.59 -4.83 8.24
C LYS A 430 3.24 -4.24 8.68
N GLU A 431 2.87 -4.43 9.94
CA GLU A 431 1.69 -3.78 10.51
C GLU A 431 1.79 -2.27 10.25
N LEU A 432 0.75 -1.70 9.64
CA LEU A 432 0.57 -0.26 9.51
C LEU A 432 0.20 0.33 10.89
N ASP A 433 1.02 0.08 11.90
CA ASP A 433 0.79 0.59 13.26
C ASP A 433 0.97 2.11 13.25
N VAL A 434 2.10 2.60 12.73
CA VAL A 434 2.39 4.04 12.65
C VAL A 434 2.67 4.45 11.20
N PHE A 435 1.77 5.25 10.64
CA PHE A 435 1.93 5.88 9.34
C PHE A 435 2.42 7.32 9.48
N ASP A 436 3.65 7.55 9.02
CA ASP A 436 4.26 8.88 9.01
C ASP A 436 4.26 9.44 7.59
N LEU A 437 3.41 10.44 7.34
CA LEU A 437 3.25 11.04 6.02
C LEU A 437 4.54 11.71 5.56
N LYS A 438 5.37 12.23 6.49
CA LYS A 438 6.65 12.90 6.16
C LYS A 438 7.67 11.96 5.51
N LYS A 439 7.49 10.64 5.63
CA LYS A 439 8.29 9.62 4.91
C LYS A 439 7.94 9.50 3.43
N TYR A 440 6.84 10.11 3.01
CA TYR A 440 6.36 10.13 1.63
C TYR A 440 6.27 11.58 1.19
N SER A 441 5.26 12.32 1.63
CA SER A 441 5.02 13.70 1.19
C SER A 441 4.91 14.67 2.36
N ARG A 442 5.36 15.91 2.18
CA ARG A 442 5.08 17.01 3.11
C ARG A 442 4.01 17.94 2.54
N SER A 443 2.91 17.37 2.05
CA SER A 443 1.83 18.12 1.42
C SER A 443 0.45 17.52 1.68
N GLU A 444 -0.57 18.38 1.63
CA GLU A 444 -1.98 17.98 1.68
C GLU A 444 -2.37 17.05 0.52
N GLU A 445 -1.88 17.29 -0.70
CA GLU A 445 -2.12 16.37 -1.82
C GLU A 445 -1.62 14.94 -1.49
N GLY A 446 -0.46 14.84 -0.85
CA GLY A 446 0.06 13.56 -0.36
C GLY A 446 -0.88 12.90 0.66
N LEU A 447 -1.44 13.68 1.59
CA LEU A 447 -2.45 13.21 2.53
C LEU A 447 -3.68 12.67 1.80
N LEU A 448 -4.21 13.41 0.82
CA LEU A 448 -5.40 13.01 0.07
C LEU A 448 -5.17 11.71 -0.71
N ARG A 449 -4.01 11.57 -1.37
CA ARG A 449 -3.63 10.35 -2.11
C ARG A 449 -3.43 9.14 -1.20
N LEU A 450 -2.89 9.36 0.00
CA LEU A 450 -2.56 8.30 0.96
C LEU A 450 -3.61 8.13 2.07
N LEU A 451 -4.76 8.82 1.97
CA LEU A 451 -5.87 8.71 2.91
C LEU A 451 -6.33 7.25 3.16
N PRO A 452 -6.38 6.34 2.16
CA PRO A 452 -6.70 4.95 2.43
C PRO A 452 -5.72 4.26 3.38
N VAL A 453 -4.44 4.64 3.35
CA VAL A 453 -3.42 4.14 4.27
C VAL A 453 -3.66 4.68 5.68
N VAL A 454 -3.95 5.98 5.80
CA VAL A 454 -4.32 6.62 7.08
C VAL A 454 -5.54 5.92 7.72
N LYS A 455 -6.56 5.59 6.92
CA LYS A 455 -7.76 4.87 7.39
C LYS A 455 -7.45 3.49 7.94
N ALA A 456 -6.45 2.81 7.39
CA ALA A 456 -6.04 1.48 7.79
C ALA A 456 -4.96 1.48 8.90
N SER A 457 -4.50 2.65 9.34
CA SER A 457 -3.43 2.79 10.33
C SER A 457 -3.98 3.01 11.74
N ARG A 458 -3.22 2.54 12.74
CA ARG A 458 -3.52 2.81 14.15
C ARG A 458 -3.07 4.21 14.58
N ALA A 459 -1.95 4.69 14.09
CA ALA A 459 -1.43 6.03 14.34
C ALA A 459 -1.07 6.73 13.04
N ALA A 460 -1.43 8.02 12.90
CA ALA A 460 -1.08 8.85 11.76
C ALA A 460 -0.32 10.09 12.22
N LEU A 461 0.92 10.24 11.73
CA LEU A 461 1.80 11.38 12.01
C LEU A 461 1.80 12.32 10.81
N LEU A 462 1.09 13.43 10.94
CA LEU A 462 0.84 14.43 9.90
C LEU A 462 1.38 15.81 10.29
N SER A 463 2.26 15.87 11.29
CA SER A 463 2.76 17.12 11.80
C SER A 463 3.59 17.88 10.76
N GLY A 464 3.22 19.14 10.49
CA GLY A 464 3.90 20.02 9.53
C GLY A 464 3.75 19.58 8.07
N CYS A 465 2.65 18.90 7.72
CA CYS A 465 2.37 18.44 6.35
C CYS A 465 1.55 19.44 5.51
N GLY A 466 1.29 20.63 6.02
CA GLY A 466 0.49 21.65 5.33
C GLY A 466 -0.99 21.30 5.22
N VAL A 467 -1.52 20.57 6.21
CA VAL A 467 -2.94 20.19 6.27
C VAL A 467 -3.79 21.46 6.42
N THR A 468 -4.81 21.61 5.58
CA THR A 468 -5.78 22.72 5.64
C THR A 468 -7.15 22.21 6.10
N GLU A 469 -8.17 23.06 6.01
CA GLU A 469 -9.56 22.68 6.28
C GLU A 469 -10.05 21.51 5.40
N GLU A 470 -9.61 21.44 4.14
CA GLU A 470 -9.95 20.35 3.22
C GLU A 470 -9.34 19.01 3.68
N GLY A 471 -8.07 19.04 4.07
CA GLY A 471 -7.40 17.90 4.69
C GLY A 471 -8.09 17.46 6.00
N CYS A 472 -8.53 18.40 6.85
CA CYS A 472 -9.34 18.08 8.03
C CYS A 472 -10.65 17.38 7.66
N ALA A 473 -11.40 17.88 6.67
CA ALA A 473 -12.63 17.24 6.21
C ALA A 473 -12.38 15.81 5.69
N SER A 474 -11.27 15.59 4.99
CA SER A 474 -10.85 14.26 4.52
C SER A 474 -10.52 13.32 5.68
N LEU A 475 -9.83 13.81 6.72
CA LEU A 475 -9.52 13.06 7.93
C LEU A 475 -10.75 12.69 8.74
N VAL A 476 -11.80 13.52 8.75
CA VAL A 476 -13.09 13.16 9.37
C VAL A 476 -13.64 11.86 8.76
N SER A 477 -13.48 11.65 7.45
CA SER A 477 -13.90 10.39 6.81
C SER A 477 -13.13 9.16 7.31
N ALA A 478 -11.91 9.35 7.84
CA ALA A 478 -11.15 8.29 8.48
C ALA A 478 -11.60 8.06 9.93
N LEU A 479 -11.88 9.12 10.68
CA LEU A 479 -12.40 9.01 12.05
C LEU A 479 -13.76 8.29 12.10
N ARG A 480 -14.63 8.56 11.12
CA ARG A 480 -15.97 7.95 10.98
C ARG A 480 -15.99 6.58 10.29
N SER A 481 -14.83 6.05 9.92
CA SER A 481 -14.76 4.73 9.27
C SER A 481 -15.27 3.62 10.22
N ASN A 482 -15.83 2.55 9.66
CA ASN A 482 -16.33 1.42 10.44
C ASN A 482 -15.73 0.09 9.92
N PRO A 483 -14.82 -0.55 10.67
CA PRO A 483 -14.26 -0.10 11.95
C PRO A 483 -13.25 1.05 11.78
N SER A 484 -13.23 1.98 12.73
CA SER A 484 -12.17 2.99 12.82
C SER A 484 -10.94 2.38 13.48
N HIS A 485 -9.84 2.28 12.73
CA HIS A 485 -8.56 1.76 13.22
C HIS A 485 -7.72 2.84 13.92
N LEU A 486 -7.94 4.11 13.58
CA LEU A 486 -7.13 5.22 14.07
C LEU A 486 -7.36 5.41 15.58
N ARG A 487 -6.26 5.40 16.32
CA ARG A 487 -6.15 5.64 17.77
C ARG A 487 -5.33 6.88 18.07
N GLU A 488 -4.34 7.20 17.24
CA GLU A 488 -3.52 8.40 17.42
C GLU A 488 -3.48 9.24 16.14
N LEU A 489 -3.69 10.54 16.30
CA LEU A 489 -3.60 11.51 15.21
C LEU A 489 -2.76 12.70 15.66
N ASP A 490 -1.60 12.88 15.03
CA ASP A 490 -0.74 14.04 15.24
C ASP A 490 -0.84 15.00 14.06
N LEU A 491 -1.48 16.14 14.30
CA LEU A 491 -1.67 17.24 13.36
C LEU A 491 -0.88 18.49 13.76
N SER A 492 0.06 18.38 14.71
CA SER A 492 0.83 19.51 15.22
C SER A 492 1.54 20.27 14.10
N ASN A 493 1.78 21.57 14.26
CA ASN A 493 2.44 22.40 13.25
C ASN A 493 1.69 22.55 11.91
N ASN A 494 0.36 22.32 11.87
CA ASN A 494 -0.48 22.68 10.73
C ASN A 494 -1.37 23.86 11.10
N ASP A 495 -1.50 24.87 10.24
CA ASP A 495 -2.24 26.10 10.55
C ASP A 495 -3.77 25.89 10.39
N LEU A 496 -4.34 24.95 11.14
CA LEU A 496 -5.72 24.47 11.03
C LEU A 496 -6.76 25.52 11.42
N LYS A 497 -6.42 26.38 12.40
CA LYS A 497 -7.32 27.36 13.03
C LYS A 497 -8.56 26.72 13.66
N ASP A 498 -9.47 27.55 14.16
CA ASP A 498 -10.71 27.07 14.80
C ASP A 498 -11.64 26.35 13.81
N SER A 499 -11.63 26.73 12.53
CA SER A 499 -12.42 26.10 11.47
C SER A 499 -12.03 24.63 11.23
N GLY A 500 -10.73 24.34 11.11
CA GLY A 500 -10.24 22.97 10.99
C GLY A 500 -10.53 22.14 12.25
N VAL A 501 -10.35 22.73 13.44
CA VAL A 501 -10.66 22.08 14.73
C VAL A 501 -12.15 21.76 14.86
N LYS A 502 -13.04 22.64 14.37
CA LYS A 502 -14.48 22.41 14.36
C LYS A 502 -14.87 21.22 13.50
N LEU A 503 -14.25 21.04 12.33
CA LEU A 503 -14.44 19.87 11.48
C LEU A 503 -14.00 18.58 12.19
N LEU A 504 -12.81 18.59 12.79
CA LEU A 504 -12.29 17.44 13.55
C LEU A 504 -13.20 17.11 14.73
N SER A 505 -13.69 18.11 15.45
CA SER A 505 -14.61 17.95 16.59
C SER A 505 -15.90 17.21 16.16
N ALA A 506 -16.48 17.58 15.00
CA ALA A 506 -17.63 16.87 14.45
C ALA A 506 -17.32 15.42 14.03
N GLY A 507 -16.07 15.09 13.75
CA GLY A 507 -15.61 13.71 13.54
C GLY A 507 -15.44 12.92 14.83
N LEU A 508 -14.99 13.58 15.91
CA LEU A 508 -14.85 13.00 17.25
C LEU A 508 -16.21 12.67 17.89
N GLU A 509 -17.24 13.45 17.57
CA GLU A 509 -18.63 13.21 18.03
C GLU A 509 -19.28 11.96 17.42
N ASP A 510 -18.65 11.34 16.40
CA ASP A 510 -19.19 10.15 15.76
C ASP A 510 -19.07 8.91 16.68
N PRO A 511 -20.16 8.14 16.90
CA PRO A 511 -20.13 6.96 17.78
C PRO A 511 -19.16 5.85 17.35
N HIS A 512 -18.75 5.83 16.09
CA HIS A 512 -17.76 4.89 15.55
C HIS A 512 -16.33 5.41 15.66
N CYS A 513 -16.13 6.67 16.02
CA CYS A 513 -14.80 7.20 16.30
C CYS A 513 -14.19 6.49 17.51
N ARG A 514 -12.91 6.14 17.39
CA ARG A 514 -12.16 5.43 18.43
C ARG A 514 -10.83 6.12 18.76
N LEU A 515 -10.68 7.38 18.37
CA LEU A 515 -9.45 8.12 18.58
C LEU A 515 -9.19 8.32 20.07
N GLU A 516 -7.98 7.96 20.51
CA GLU A 516 -7.53 8.04 21.91
C GLU A 516 -6.57 9.22 22.12
N THR A 517 -5.77 9.56 21.12
CA THR A 517 -4.78 10.64 21.19
C THR A 517 -4.94 11.61 20.03
N LEU A 518 -5.08 12.89 20.34
CA LEU A 518 -5.12 13.97 19.36
C LEU A 518 -4.09 15.05 19.73
N ARG A 519 -3.12 15.29 18.83
CA ARG A 519 -2.12 16.35 19.00
C ARG A 519 -2.37 17.47 17.99
N LEU A 520 -2.60 18.66 18.51
CA LEU A 520 -2.89 19.89 17.78
C LEU A 520 -1.93 21.01 18.19
N SER A 521 -0.71 20.65 18.61
CA SER A 521 0.27 21.63 19.08
C SER A 521 0.60 22.63 17.98
N GLY A 522 0.56 23.93 18.29
CA GLY A 522 0.81 24.99 17.32
C GLY A 522 -0.09 24.95 16.08
N CYS A 523 -1.40 24.78 16.25
CA CYS A 523 -2.38 24.77 15.16
C CYS A 523 -3.18 26.07 15.01
N LEU A 524 -2.78 27.14 15.70
CA LEU A 524 -3.46 28.44 15.74
C LEU A 524 -4.89 28.35 16.32
N VAL A 525 -5.06 27.48 17.32
CA VAL A 525 -6.36 27.26 17.99
C VAL A 525 -6.62 28.36 19.02
N THR A 526 -7.84 28.91 19.03
CA THR A 526 -8.28 29.94 19.97
C THR A 526 -9.34 29.41 20.94
N GLU A 527 -9.96 30.30 21.72
CA GLU A 527 -11.11 30.02 22.57
C GLU A 527 -12.25 29.31 21.81
N GLU A 528 -12.52 29.67 20.55
CA GLU A 528 -13.61 29.09 19.75
C GLU A 528 -13.35 27.61 19.41
N GLY A 529 -12.14 27.28 18.97
CA GLY A 529 -11.73 25.90 18.70
C GLY A 529 -11.73 25.05 19.97
N CYS A 530 -11.30 25.63 21.11
CA CYS A 530 -11.38 24.96 22.41
C CYS A 530 -12.83 24.61 22.80
N ALA A 531 -13.77 25.53 22.60
CA ALA A 531 -15.19 25.28 22.86
C ALA A 531 -15.75 24.13 22.00
N SER A 532 -15.33 24.06 20.73
CA SER A 532 -15.71 22.96 19.83
C SER A 532 -15.17 21.60 20.30
N LEU A 533 -13.91 21.55 20.74
CA LEU A 533 -13.31 20.33 21.31
C LEU A 533 -14.01 19.88 22.59
N VAL A 534 -14.37 20.81 23.48
CA VAL A 534 -15.11 20.50 24.71
C VAL A 534 -16.49 19.92 24.42
N SER A 535 -17.19 20.40 23.38
CA SER A 535 -18.44 19.79 22.90
C SER A 535 -18.22 18.32 22.53
N ALA A 536 -17.19 18.06 21.72
CA ALA A 536 -16.86 16.70 21.30
C ALA A 536 -16.45 15.79 22.47
N LEU A 537 -15.70 16.30 23.45
CA LEU A 537 -15.29 15.53 24.63
C LEU A 537 -16.46 15.09 25.51
N ARG A 538 -17.55 15.86 25.53
CA ARG A 538 -18.79 15.55 26.26
C ARG A 538 -19.70 14.60 25.48
N SER A 539 -19.42 14.32 24.21
CA SER A 539 -20.18 13.36 23.44
C SER A 539 -20.01 11.94 24.01
N ASN A 540 -21.05 11.11 23.89
CA ASN A 540 -21.06 9.74 24.42
C ASN A 540 -21.29 8.74 23.29
N PRO A 541 -20.30 7.88 22.95
CA PRO A 541 -19.01 7.71 23.63
C PRO A 541 -17.90 8.63 23.10
N SER A 542 -17.23 9.37 23.99
CA SER A 542 -15.90 9.93 23.71
C SER A 542 -14.83 8.91 24.12
N HIS A 543 -13.87 8.68 23.21
CA HIS A 543 -12.75 7.76 23.42
C HIS A 543 -11.42 8.47 23.67
N LEU A 544 -11.39 9.81 23.61
CA LEU A 544 -10.16 10.59 23.70
C LEU A 544 -9.61 10.58 25.13
N ARG A 545 -8.33 10.22 25.27
CA ARG A 545 -7.56 10.09 26.51
C ARG A 545 -6.43 11.12 26.59
N GLU A 546 -5.85 11.51 25.46
CA GLU A 546 -4.80 12.53 25.40
C GLU A 546 -5.14 13.64 24.39
N LEU A 547 -5.07 14.89 24.83
CA LEU A 547 -5.22 16.08 23.99
C LEU A 547 -4.05 17.04 24.23
N ASP A 548 -3.27 17.30 23.17
CA ASP A 548 -2.19 18.28 23.19
C ASP A 548 -2.57 19.52 22.39
N LEU A 549 -2.74 20.64 23.09
CA LEU A 549 -3.02 21.97 22.57
C LEU A 549 -1.88 22.96 22.89
N SER A 550 -0.69 22.47 23.25
CA SER A 550 0.46 23.34 23.51
C SER A 550 0.76 24.29 22.35
N TYR A 551 1.37 25.45 22.63
CA TYR A 551 1.74 26.45 21.62
C TYR A 551 0.54 26.97 20.78
N ASN A 552 -0.67 26.96 21.35
CA ASN A 552 -1.85 27.63 20.79
C ASN A 552 -2.24 28.84 21.65
N HIS A 553 -3.36 29.50 21.32
CA HIS A 553 -3.87 30.63 22.09
C HIS A 553 -5.28 30.37 22.66
N PRO A 554 -5.44 29.36 23.54
CA PRO A 554 -6.75 28.99 24.08
C PRO A 554 -7.39 30.09 24.94
N GLY A 555 -6.64 31.11 25.36
CA GLY A 555 -7.12 32.16 26.28
C GLY A 555 -7.53 31.63 27.66
N ASP A 556 -7.79 32.52 28.61
CA ASP A 556 -8.24 32.12 29.95
C ASP A 556 -9.60 31.40 29.89
N SER A 557 -10.47 31.83 28.95
CA SER A 557 -11.79 31.25 28.75
C SER A 557 -11.71 29.83 28.21
N GLY A 558 -10.90 29.58 27.18
CA GLY A 558 -10.75 28.25 26.59
C GLY A 558 -10.07 27.27 27.55
N VAL A 559 -9.05 27.71 28.31
CA VAL A 559 -8.44 26.88 29.37
C VAL A 559 -9.48 26.50 30.42
N ARG A 560 -10.29 27.46 30.89
CA ARG A 560 -11.37 27.19 31.84
C ARG A 560 -12.40 26.21 31.30
N LEU A 561 -12.80 26.34 30.03
CA LEU A 561 -13.75 25.41 29.38
C LEU A 561 -13.18 24.00 29.30
N LEU A 562 -11.91 23.86 28.91
CA LEU A 562 -11.22 22.58 28.84
C LEU A 562 -11.10 21.93 30.23
N SER A 563 -10.71 22.69 31.25
CA SER A 563 -10.63 22.20 32.63
C SER A 563 -12.00 21.78 33.18
N ALA A 564 -13.06 22.56 32.95
CA ALA A 564 -14.41 22.18 33.36
C ALA A 564 -14.96 20.97 32.58
N GLY A 565 -14.48 20.74 31.35
CA GLY A 565 -14.79 19.53 30.58
C GLY A 565 -14.17 18.26 31.17
N LEU A 566 -13.03 18.37 31.86
CA LEU A 566 -12.39 17.24 32.56
C LEU A 566 -13.15 16.80 33.82
N GLU A 567 -13.95 17.69 34.42
CA GLU A 567 -14.78 17.37 35.59
C GLU A 567 -16.05 16.57 35.22
N ASP A 568 -16.37 16.44 33.93
CA ASP A 568 -17.53 15.69 33.45
C ASP A 568 -17.32 14.18 33.65
N PRO A 569 -18.24 13.45 34.32
CA PRO A 569 -18.11 12.01 34.56
C PRO A 569 -18.02 11.15 33.30
N HIS A 570 -18.44 11.68 32.14
CA HIS A 570 -18.39 11.00 30.85
C HIS A 570 -17.12 11.33 30.05
N CYS A 571 -16.34 12.32 30.49
CA CYS A 571 -15.04 12.64 29.88
C CYS A 571 -13.99 11.57 30.28
N ARG A 572 -13.26 11.05 29.30
CA ARG A 572 -12.20 10.05 29.50
C ARG A 572 -10.79 10.62 29.36
N LEU A 573 -10.68 11.93 29.23
CA LEU A 573 -9.42 12.61 28.97
C LEU A 573 -8.55 12.55 30.24
N GLU A 574 -7.40 11.89 30.12
CA GLU A 574 -6.44 11.66 31.20
C GLU A 574 -5.30 12.69 31.17
N LYS A 575 -4.95 13.16 29.96
CA LYS A 575 -3.86 14.10 29.73
C LYS A 575 -4.30 15.26 28.86
N LEU A 576 -4.17 16.47 29.39
CA LEU A 576 -4.39 17.71 28.67
C LEU A 576 -3.12 18.57 28.74
N ASN A 577 -2.60 19.01 27.60
CA ASN A 577 -1.51 19.98 27.55
C ASN A 577 -2.00 21.28 26.89
N VAL A 578 -1.83 22.41 27.57
CA VAL A 578 -2.17 23.76 27.07
C VAL A 578 -0.99 24.75 27.29
N GLU A 579 0.20 24.22 27.56
CA GLU A 579 1.39 25.02 27.88
C GLU A 579 1.89 25.86 26.69
N HIS A 580 2.74 26.84 27.00
CA HIS A 580 3.37 27.73 26.00
C HIS A 580 2.40 28.57 25.16
N GLY A 581 1.22 28.90 25.71
CA GLY A 581 0.29 29.84 25.09
C GLY A 581 0.73 31.31 25.23
N GLY A 582 0.29 32.15 24.28
CA GLY A 582 0.55 33.61 24.31
C GLY A 582 0.34 34.28 22.95
N GLU A 583 0.36 35.62 22.88
CA GLU A 583 0.10 36.36 21.62
C GLU A 583 1.03 35.94 20.46
N ASN A 584 2.28 35.60 20.77
CA ASN A 584 3.26 35.16 19.77
C ASN A 584 2.85 33.86 19.07
N THR A 585 2.01 33.01 19.70
CA THR A 585 1.55 31.74 19.12
C THR A 585 0.57 31.93 17.96
N MET A 586 0.02 33.13 17.78
CA MET A 586 -0.87 33.47 16.66
C MET A 586 -0.12 33.83 15.37
N LYS A 587 1.22 33.87 15.40
CA LYS A 587 2.02 34.05 14.18
C LYS A 587 1.99 32.75 13.35
N PRO A 588 1.79 32.81 12.03
CA PRO A 588 1.81 31.61 11.19
C PRO A 588 3.21 31.00 11.09
N GLY A 589 3.26 29.70 10.76
CA GLY A 589 4.52 28.98 10.57
C GLY A 589 5.40 28.89 11.83
N LEU A 590 6.72 28.73 11.66
CA LEU A 590 7.65 28.46 12.76
C LEU A 590 7.86 29.65 13.72
N ARG A 591 7.48 30.85 13.30
CA ARG A 591 7.62 32.09 14.11
C ARG A 591 6.71 32.11 15.35
N LYS A 592 5.78 31.15 15.50
CA LYS A 592 5.05 30.93 16.75
C LYS A 592 5.89 30.38 17.90
N TYR A 593 7.04 29.79 17.59
CA TYR A 593 7.96 29.19 18.57
C TYR A 593 9.11 30.12 18.96
N VAL A 594 9.01 31.42 18.68
CA VAL A 594 10.09 32.38 18.94
C VAL A 594 10.54 32.31 20.40
N CYS A 595 11.83 32.10 20.60
CA CYS A 595 12.46 32.09 21.92
C CYS A 595 13.50 33.22 22.04
N ASP A 596 13.55 33.86 23.20
CA ASP A 596 14.55 34.87 23.51
C ASP A 596 15.85 34.18 23.97
N LEU A 597 16.95 34.47 23.27
CA LEU A 597 18.27 33.90 23.53
C LEU A 597 19.29 34.99 23.84
N THR A 598 20.23 34.68 24.73
CA THR A 598 21.33 35.58 25.09
C THR A 598 22.67 34.84 25.13
N LEU A 599 23.73 35.45 24.60
CA LEU A 599 25.07 34.86 24.59
C LEU A 599 25.66 34.84 26.01
N ASP A 600 26.29 33.72 26.38
CA ASP A 600 26.89 33.54 27.70
C ASP A 600 28.35 34.07 27.75
N PRO A 601 28.62 35.16 28.50
CA PRO A 601 29.97 35.68 28.70
C PRO A 601 30.90 34.73 29.45
N ASN A 602 30.38 33.67 30.07
CA ASN A 602 31.19 32.65 30.75
C ASN A 602 31.71 31.58 29.79
N THR A 603 31.10 31.41 28.61
CA THR A 603 31.53 30.42 27.60
C THR A 603 32.36 31.05 26.49
N VAL A 604 32.17 32.34 26.20
CA VAL A 604 32.78 33.05 25.07
C VAL A 604 34.32 33.00 25.08
N ASN A 605 34.91 32.65 23.94
CA ASN A 605 36.36 32.71 23.76
C ASN A 605 36.90 34.14 23.90
N ARG A 606 38.12 34.30 24.42
CA ARG A 606 38.73 35.63 24.64
C ARG A 606 38.92 36.44 23.36
N LEU A 607 38.99 35.84 22.19
CA LEU A 607 39.10 36.60 20.95
C LEU A 607 37.74 37.11 20.43
N LEU A 608 36.65 36.78 21.08
CA LEU A 608 35.29 37.18 20.68
C LEU A 608 34.77 38.34 21.54
N SER A 609 34.30 39.41 20.92
CA SER A 609 33.65 40.53 21.61
C SER A 609 32.14 40.36 21.58
N LEU A 610 31.49 40.44 22.75
CA LEU A 610 30.03 40.51 22.85
C LEU A 610 29.56 41.97 22.79
N SER A 611 28.42 42.21 22.15
CA SER A 611 27.79 43.53 21.99
C SER A 611 26.26 43.39 21.85
N GLU A 612 25.54 44.51 21.74
CA GLU A 612 24.07 44.54 21.60
C GLU A 612 23.39 43.74 22.72
N GLU A 613 23.71 44.06 23.99
CA GLU A 613 23.18 43.35 25.17
C GLU A 613 23.43 41.83 25.15
N ASN A 614 24.60 41.41 24.67
CA ASN A 614 24.97 40.01 24.45
C ASN A 614 24.10 39.29 23.41
N ARG A 615 23.54 40.01 22.43
CA ARG A 615 22.87 39.40 21.27
C ARG A 615 23.78 39.28 20.05
N LYS A 616 24.95 39.91 20.07
CA LYS A 616 25.90 39.88 18.96
C LYS A 616 27.31 39.52 19.40
N VAL A 617 27.98 38.67 18.62
CA VAL A 617 29.37 38.28 18.79
C VAL A 617 30.19 38.60 17.55
N THR A 618 31.37 39.20 17.74
CA THR A 618 32.30 39.57 16.66
C THR A 618 33.70 39.05 16.97
N TRP A 619 34.39 38.47 15.99
CA TRP A 619 35.79 38.09 16.19
C TRP A 619 36.72 39.32 16.11
N ARG A 620 37.59 39.48 17.11
CA ARG A 620 38.60 40.54 17.21
C ARG A 620 40.01 39.94 17.30
N ARG A 621 41.01 40.70 16.82
CA ARG A 621 42.41 40.29 16.92
C ARG A 621 42.95 40.37 18.35
N GLU A 622 42.40 41.28 19.15
CA GLU A 622 42.80 41.51 20.54
C GLU A 622 41.98 40.64 21.49
N GLU A 623 42.64 40.09 22.51
CA GLU A 623 41.95 39.37 23.58
C GLU A 623 41.11 40.32 24.43
N GLN A 624 39.86 39.93 24.64
CA GLN A 624 38.88 40.61 25.47
C GLN A 624 39.08 40.22 26.94
N LEU A 625 38.87 41.18 27.84
CA LEU A 625 39.09 41.04 29.29
C LEU A 625 37.92 40.33 29.98
N TYR A 626 37.69 39.05 29.65
CA TYR A 626 36.72 38.23 30.38
C TYR A 626 37.37 37.52 31.59
N PRO A 627 36.66 37.38 32.72
CA PRO A 627 37.14 36.58 33.85
C PRO A 627 37.38 35.12 33.49
N ASP A 628 38.34 34.47 34.15
CA ASP A 628 38.55 33.03 34.00
C ASP A 628 37.32 32.24 34.46
N HIS A 629 36.93 31.26 33.66
CA HIS A 629 35.77 30.42 33.92
C HIS A 629 35.96 29.01 33.35
N PRO A 630 35.58 27.93 34.05
CA PRO A 630 35.80 26.55 33.59
C PRO A 630 35.06 26.23 32.27
N GLU A 631 33.90 26.85 32.03
CA GLU A 631 33.12 26.66 30.80
C GLU A 631 33.61 27.47 29.59
N ARG A 632 34.69 28.26 29.74
CA ARG A 632 35.18 29.14 28.68
C ARG A 632 35.90 28.33 27.59
N PHE A 633 35.54 28.56 26.33
CA PHE A 633 36.29 28.01 25.21
C PHE A 633 37.67 28.67 25.11
N GLU A 634 38.74 27.87 25.15
CA GLU A 634 40.13 28.38 25.13
C GLU A 634 40.70 28.44 23.71
N ASP A 635 40.63 27.34 22.96
CA ASP A 635 41.30 27.21 21.65
C ASP A 635 40.43 27.67 20.47
N TRP A 636 39.12 27.43 20.53
CA TRP A 636 38.19 27.65 19.43
C TRP A 636 37.32 28.90 19.69
N ARG A 637 37.08 29.70 18.63
CA ARG A 637 36.36 30.97 18.69
C ARG A 637 34.85 30.75 18.75
N GLN A 638 34.41 30.19 19.87
CA GLN A 638 33.04 29.75 20.07
C GLN A 638 32.40 30.44 21.27
N VAL A 639 31.07 30.50 21.26
CA VAL A 639 30.23 30.97 22.36
C VAL A 639 28.93 30.18 22.36
N LEU A 640 28.39 29.89 23.54
CA LEU A 640 27.04 29.33 23.70
C LEU A 640 26.09 30.40 24.23
N CYS A 641 24.79 30.21 23.98
CA CYS A 641 23.73 30.90 24.68
C CYS A 641 23.57 30.39 26.11
N ARG A 642 22.98 31.21 26.99
CA ARG A 642 22.73 30.88 28.39
C ARG A 642 21.58 29.87 28.53
N GLU A 643 20.58 29.99 27.67
CA GLU A 643 19.35 29.23 27.73
C GLU A 643 19.54 27.80 27.18
N GLY A 644 19.23 26.80 28.00
CA GLY A 644 19.15 25.40 27.58
C GLY A 644 17.73 25.07 27.12
N LEU A 645 17.59 24.61 25.88
CA LEU A 645 16.30 24.39 25.22
C LEU A 645 15.87 22.92 25.33
N THR A 646 14.61 22.69 25.73
CA THR A 646 14.00 21.36 25.91
C THR A 646 12.61 21.22 25.26
N GLY A 647 12.12 22.26 24.59
CA GLY A 647 10.81 22.28 23.92
C GLY A 647 10.91 22.62 22.43
N CYS A 648 9.82 23.08 21.84
CA CYS A 648 9.82 23.66 20.49
C CYS A 648 10.29 25.11 20.57
N CYS A 649 11.36 25.44 19.85
CA CYS A 649 12.01 26.75 19.88
C CYS A 649 12.45 27.18 18.48
N TYR A 650 12.23 28.44 18.16
CA TYR A 650 12.64 29.06 16.90
C TYR A 650 13.42 30.35 17.17
N TRP A 651 14.53 30.54 16.47
CA TRP A 651 15.28 31.79 16.51
C TRP A 651 15.92 32.09 15.15
N GLU A 652 16.07 33.38 14.84
CA GLU A 652 16.75 33.84 13.64
C GLU A 652 18.14 34.39 13.99
N VAL A 653 19.10 34.08 13.13
CA VAL A 653 20.49 34.46 13.27
C VAL A 653 20.94 35.15 11.99
N GLU A 654 21.54 36.33 12.10
CA GLU A 654 22.16 37.03 10.98
C GLU A 654 23.67 37.06 11.16
N TRP A 655 24.41 36.62 10.15
CA TRP A 655 25.87 36.56 10.17
C TRP A 655 26.48 37.51 9.13
N SER A 656 27.77 37.81 9.28
CA SER A 656 28.52 38.66 8.34
C SER A 656 29.98 38.20 8.21
N GLY A 657 30.62 38.55 7.10
CA GLY A 657 32.03 38.27 6.82
C GLY A 657 32.24 36.94 6.07
N GLY A 658 33.33 36.21 6.32
CA GLY A 658 33.71 35.04 5.52
C GLY A 658 32.97 33.73 5.84
N GLY A 659 32.05 33.73 6.80
CA GLY A 659 31.26 32.56 7.21
C GLY A 659 31.17 32.36 8.73
N ALA A 660 30.22 31.54 9.16
CA ALA A 660 29.94 31.22 10.56
C ALA A 660 29.33 29.83 10.71
N TYR A 661 29.56 29.17 11.85
CA TYR A 661 28.78 27.99 12.24
C TYR A 661 27.68 28.41 13.20
N ILE A 662 26.48 27.91 12.91
CA ILE A 662 25.27 28.13 13.69
C ILE A 662 24.80 26.75 14.13
N GLY A 663 24.74 26.47 15.42
CA GLY A 663 24.42 25.13 15.89
C GLY A 663 23.86 25.08 17.29
N VAL A 664 23.69 23.86 17.77
CA VAL A 664 23.31 23.54 19.14
C VAL A 664 24.21 22.43 19.66
N THR A 665 24.41 22.39 20.98
CA THR A 665 25.23 21.37 21.63
C THR A 665 24.70 21.04 23.01
N TYR A 666 24.97 19.82 23.49
CA TYR A 666 24.87 19.54 24.92
C TYR A 666 25.89 20.36 25.70
N LYS A 667 25.58 20.58 26.98
CA LYS A 667 26.45 21.35 27.90
C LYS A 667 27.84 20.74 28.04
N GLY A 668 27.94 19.41 28.00
CA GLY A 668 29.18 18.65 28.19
C GLY A 668 30.13 18.59 26.98
N ILE A 669 30.04 19.53 26.03
CA ILE A 669 31.05 19.69 24.97
C ILE A 669 32.39 20.12 25.58
N SER A 670 33.51 19.59 25.06
CA SER A 670 34.83 19.96 25.58
C SER A 670 35.15 21.41 25.29
N ARG A 671 35.72 22.11 26.28
CA ARG A 671 36.06 23.54 26.19
C ARG A 671 37.54 23.80 25.87
N ARG A 672 38.39 22.77 26.01
CA ARG A 672 39.85 22.87 25.96
C ARG A 672 40.44 21.80 25.05
N GLY A 673 41.48 22.18 24.31
CA GLY A 673 42.17 21.31 23.38
C GLY A 673 41.89 21.68 21.92
N ARG A 674 42.89 21.48 21.06
CA ARG A 674 42.80 21.69 19.60
C ARG A 674 42.35 20.44 18.86
N VAL A 675 41.45 19.67 19.46
CA VAL A 675 40.87 18.46 18.87
C VAL A 675 39.45 18.74 18.39
N GLU A 676 38.98 17.94 17.43
CA GLU A 676 37.64 18.08 16.81
C GLU A 676 36.51 17.96 17.85
N ASP A 677 36.74 17.23 18.95
CA ASP A 677 35.82 17.06 20.09
C ASP A 677 35.45 18.37 20.83
N CYS A 678 36.08 19.49 20.48
CA CYS A 678 35.78 20.80 21.05
C CYS A 678 34.97 21.70 20.10
N CYS A 679 34.75 21.29 18.85
CA CYS A 679 34.11 22.11 17.82
C CYS A 679 32.62 21.79 17.69
N ILE A 680 31.78 22.82 17.76
CA ILE A 680 30.34 22.74 17.46
C ILE A 680 30.17 22.22 16.03
N GLY A 681 29.43 21.11 15.89
CA GLY A 681 29.17 20.42 14.63
C GLY A 681 30.10 19.24 14.33
N TYR A 682 31.20 19.08 15.06
CA TYR A 682 32.19 18.03 14.80
C TYR A 682 32.14 16.90 15.84
N THR A 683 31.25 17.00 16.81
CA THR A 683 31.07 15.97 17.86
C THR A 683 29.74 15.26 17.73
N ASP A 684 29.62 14.10 18.36
CA ASP A 684 28.36 13.36 18.56
C ASP A 684 27.37 14.10 19.50
N LYS A 685 27.84 15.14 20.19
CA LYS A 685 27.04 15.99 21.12
C LYS A 685 26.57 17.31 20.51
N SER A 686 26.90 17.56 19.24
CA SER A 686 26.69 18.87 18.60
C SER A 686 26.21 18.75 17.16
N TRP A 687 25.35 19.67 16.75
CA TRP A 687 24.80 19.74 15.40
C TRP A 687 24.90 21.18 14.91
N SER A 688 25.36 21.39 13.68
CA SER A 688 25.54 22.75 13.18
C SER A 688 25.34 22.87 11.67
N LEU A 689 25.10 24.10 11.25
CA LEU A 689 25.14 24.54 9.87
C LEU A 689 26.30 25.51 9.71
N PHE A 690 27.28 25.13 8.90
CA PHE A 690 28.27 26.06 8.38
C PHE A 690 27.65 26.90 7.26
N CYS A 691 27.77 28.20 7.39
CA CYS A 691 27.26 29.19 6.45
C CYS A 691 28.44 29.93 5.82
N SER A 692 28.45 30.01 4.48
CA SER A 692 29.37 30.83 3.70
C SER A 692 28.60 31.54 2.58
N ASP A 693 29.24 32.49 1.88
CA ASP A 693 28.58 33.25 0.82
C ASP A 693 28.07 32.36 -0.33
N ASN A 694 28.75 31.23 -0.57
CA ASN A 694 28.53 30.39 -1.75
C ASN A 694 27.97 29.00 -1.43
N SER A 695 27.91 28.60 -0.16
CA SER A 695 27.42 27.27 0.22
C SER A 695 27.00 27.18 1.68
N TYR A 696 26.14 26.20 1.94
CA TYR A 696 25.82 25.73 3.29
C TYR A 696 26.30 24.29 3.45
N SER A 697 26.77 23.94 4.65
CA SER A 697 27.13 22.56 4.99
C SER A 697 26.58 22.18 6.35
N ALA A 698 25.83 21.09 6.41
CA ALA A 698 25.34 20.52 7.67
C ALA A 698 26.42 19.62 8.28
N CYS A 699 26.87 19.93 9.50
CA CYS A 699 27.95 19.23 10.18
C CYS A 699 27.45 18.56 11.48
N HIS A 700 27.72 17.26 11.63
CA HIS A 700 27.53 16.47 12.85
C HIS A 700 28.53 15.31 12.91
N ASN A 701 29.13 15.04 14.07
CA ASN A 701 30.00 13.88 14.32
C ASN A 701 31.06 13.65 13.22
N ASN A 702 31.84 14.69 12.90
CA ASN A 702 32.84 14.70 11.83
C ASN A 702 32.33 14.40 10.40
N ILE A 703 31.02 14.38 10.18
CA ILE A 703 30.41 14.26 8.87
C ILE A 703 29.87 15.62 8.46
N SER A 704 30.26 16.08 7.26
CA SER A 704 29.77 17.32 6.65
C SER A 704 29.04 17.00 5.35
N THR A 705 27.80 17.46 5.24
CA THR A 705 26.95 17.31 4.06
C THR A 705 26.74 18.68 3.41
N THR A 706 27.26 18.87 2.20
CA THR A 706 27.05 20.10 1.42
C THR A 706 25.60 20.18 0.95
N ILE A 707 25.01 21.37 1.03
CA ILE A 707 23.62 21.63 0.64
C ILE A 707 23.62 22.50 -0.62
N ASP A 708 23.06 21.97 -1.70
CA ASP A 708 22.97 22.66 -2.98
C ASP A 708 21.80 23.66 -2.97
N VAL A 709 22.10 24.95 -2.78
CA VAL A 709 21.08 26.02 -2.76
C VAL A 709 21.52 27.17 -3.68
N PRO A 710 20.60 27.77 -4.47
CA PRO A 710 20.92 28.92 -5.31
C PRO A 710 21.49 30.08 -4.49
N SER A 711 22.58 30.66 -5.00
CA SER A 711 23.26 31.79 -4.38
C SER A 711 22.29 32.95 -4.15
N SER A 712 22.31 33.54 -2.95
CA SER A 712 21.57 34.78 -2.66
C SER A 712 22.31 35.61 -1.63
N SER A 713 21.98 36.89 -1.58
CA SER A 713 22.52 37.88 -0.64
C SER A 713 21.99 37.82 0.80
N SER A 714 21.07 36.92 1.17
CA SER A 714 20.58 36.85 2.56
C SER A 714 21.53 36.05 3.46
N HIS A 715 22.16 36.72 4.43
CA HIS A 715 22.97 36.12 5.49
C HIS A 715 22.16 35.78 6.74
N ARG A 716 20.85 35.52 6.59
CA ARG A 716 19.96 35.19 7.71
C ARG A 716 19.52 33.73 7.68
N VAL A 717 19.66 33.07 8.82
CA VAL A 717 19.33 31.65 9.04
C VAL A 717 18.33 31.56 10.18
N GLY A 718 17.19 30.92 9.91
CA GLY A 718 16.25 30.48 10.94
C GLY A 718 16.61 29.10 11.44
N VAL A 719 16.58 28.89 12.75
CA VAL A 719 16.81 27.59 13.39
C VAL A 719 15.54 27.20 14.13
N TYR A 720 15.05 25.99 13.89
CA TYR A 720 13.90 25.40 14.60
C TYR A 720 14.34 24.11 15.28
N LEU A 721 14.21 24.08 16.60
CA LEU A 721 14.40 22.89 17.42
C LEU A 721 13.03 22.37 17.83
N ASP A 722 12.75 21.11 17.53
CA ASP A 722 11.66 20.33 18.12
C ASP A 722 12.31 19.26 19.00
N TRP A 723 12.61 19.63 20.24
CA TRP A 723 13.34 18.76 21.17
C TRP A 723 12.56 17.47 21.47
N PRO A 724 11.24 17.49 21.74
CA PRO A 724 10.47 16.27 21.97
C PRO A 724 10.41 15.34 20.76
N ALA A 725 10.30 15.90 19.54
CA ALA A 725 10.31 15.09 18.31
C ALA A 725 11.73 14.66 17.89
N GLY A 726 12.77 15.17 18.54
CA GLY A 726 14.14 14.83 18.20
C GLY A 726 14.61 15.41 16.87
N THR A 727 14.15 16.61 16.49
CA THR A 727 14.53 17.23 15.22
C THR A 727 15.12 18.62 15.39
N LEU A 728 16.15 18.94 14.58
CA LEU A 728 16.75 20.28 14.48
C LEU A 728 16.81 20.67 13.02
N SER A 729 16.06 21.69 12.63
CA SER A 729 15.92 22.14 11.26
C SER A 729 16.49 23.53 11.05
N PHE A 730 17.18 23.71 9.93
CA PHE A 730 17.74 24.98 9.51
C PHE A 730 17.02 25.49 8.27
N TYR A 731 16.80 26.79 8.22
CA TYR A 731 16.11 27.49 7.16
C TYR A 731 16.91 28.70 6.75
N LYS A 732 16.93 28.98 5.46
CA LYS A 732 17.30 30.29 4.94
C LYS A 732 16.13 31.23 5.17
N ALA A 733 16.37 32.33 5.87
CA ALA A 733 15.33 33.28 6.23
C ALA A 733 15.43 34.55 5.37
N SER A 734 14.28 35.03 4.92
CA SER A 734 14.07 36.39 4.41
C SER A 734 12.89 37.02 5.14
N SER A 735 12.53 38.27 4.83
CA SER A 735 11.47 39.02 5.53
C SER A 735 10.22 38.18 5.80
N ASP A 736 9.72 37.48 4.77
CA ASP A 736 8.44 36.76 4.84
C ASP A 736 8.54 35.28 4.40
N THR A 737 9.73 34.78 4.07
CA THR A 737 9.88 33.40 3.58
C THR A 737 10.96 32.64 4.32
N LEU A 738 10.66 31.37 4.64
CA LEU A 738 11.59 30.39 5.16
C LEU A 738 11.77 29.29 4.13
N THR A 739 12.99 29.16 3.60
CA THR A 739 13.35 28.05 2.71
C THR A 739 14.11 27.02 3.52
N HIS A 740 13.61 25.79 3.60
CA HIS A 740 14.28 24.70 4.33
C HIS A 740 15.66 24.43 3.72
N LEU A 741 16.66 24.26 4.59
CA LEU A 741 18.03 23.91 4.20
C LEU A 741 18.35 22.47 4.58
N TYR A 742 18.16 22.11 5.85
CA TYR A 742 18.55 20.80 6.36
C TYR A 742 17.81 20.47 7.66
N THR A 743 17.61 19.18 7.95
CA THR A 743 17.09 18.71 9.25
C THR A 743 17.94 17.57 9.78
N PHE A 744 18.45 17.72 10.99
CA PHE A 744 18.99 16.61 11.77
C PHE A 744 17.85 15.90 12.53
N THR A 745 17.95 14.58 12.64
CA THR A 745 17.08 13.76 13.49
C THR A 745 17.95 13.02 14.49
N SER A 746 17.67 13.16 15.79
CA SER A 746 18.42 12.53 16.88
C SER A 746 17.54 12.36 18.11
N THR A 747 17.87 11.44 19.01
CA THR A 747 17.22 11.36 20.32
C THR A 747 17.96 12.28 21.28
N PHE A 748 17.38 13.44 21.58
CA PHE A 748 18.01 14.37 22.51
C PHE A 748 17.82 13.92 23.95
N THR A 749 18.90 13.87 24.73
CA THR A 749 18.90 13.34 26.11
C THR A 749 19.07 14.43 27.17
N GLU A 750 19.55 15.60 26.77
CA GLU A 750 19.85 16.73 27.64
C GLU A 750 19.39 18.04 26.98
N PRO A 751 19.26 19.14 27.75
CA PRO A 751 19.00 20.47 27.18
C PRO A 751 20.06 20.85 26.15
N LEU A 752 19.60 21.39 25.02
CA LEU A 752 20.47 21.86 23.95
C LEU A 752 20.72 23.36 24.07
N TYR A 753 21.99 23.75 23.97
CA TYR A 753 22.41 25.13 24.06
C TYR A 753 22.77 25.62 22.66
N PRO A 754 22.07 26.64 22.11
CA PRO A 754 22.48 27.30 20.89
C PRO A 754 23.90 27.84 21.00
N GLY A 755 24.66 27.77 19.93
CA GLY A 755 26.05 28.20 19.93
C GLY A 755 26.56 28.59 18.55
N PHE A 756 27.58 29.43 18.56
CA PHE A 756 28.13 30.05 17.36
C PHE A 756 29.64 29.93 17.33
N TRP A 757 30.18 29.64 16.14
CA TRP A 757 31.61 29.68 15.86
C TRP A 757 31.89 30.67 14.73
N VAL A 758 32.75 31.65 15.00
CA VAL A 758 33.15 32.68 14.03
C VAL A 758 34.60 32.45 13.58
N HIS A 759 34.82 32.32 12.27
CA HIS A 759 36.12 31.87 11.73
C HIS A 759 37.03 33.00 11.21
N TYR A 760 36.49 34.13 10.72
CA TYR A 760 37.25 35.18 10.02
C TYR A 760 37.23 36.54 10.73
N VAL A 761 38.31 37.33 10.57
CA VAL A 761 38.51 38.56 11.38
C VAL A 761 37.36 39.50 11.04
N ASP A 762 36.76 40.11 12.07
CA ASP A 762 35.63 41.03 11.93
C ASP A 762 34.34 40.40 11.39
N SER A 763 34.30 39.07 11.17
CA SER A 763 33.02 38.36 11.03
C SER A 763 32.21 38.47 12.32
N SER A 764 30.89 38.46 12.17
CA SER A 764 29.98 38.55 13.31
C SER A 764 28.75 37.67 13.14
N VAL A 765 28.13 37.36 14.26
CA VAL A 765 26.85 36.63 14.34
C VAL A 765 25.96 37.39 15.32
N SER A 766 24.72 37.66 14.94
CA SER A 766 23.73 38.37 15.75
C SER A 766 22.41 37.59 15.83
N LEU A 767 21.87 37.48 17.03
CA LEU A 767 20.53 36.99 17.31
C LEU A 767 19.51 38.09 16.95
N LYS A 768 18.46 37.75 16.21
CA LYS A 768 17.43 38.71 15.75
C LYS A 768 16.18 38.70 16.60
#